data_AF-A0A6L7W8X8-F1
#
_entry.id   AF-A0A6L7W8X8-F1
#
_cell.length_a   1.000
_cell.length_b   1.000
_cell.length_c   1.000
_cell.angle_alpha   90.00
_cell.angle_beta   90.00
_cell.angle_gamma   90.00
#
_symmetry.space_group_name_H-M   'P 1'
#
loop_
_entity.id
_entity.type
_entity.pdbx_description
1 polymer ?
#
loop_
_entity_poly.entity_id
_entity_poly.type
_entity_poly.pdbx_seq_one_letter_code
_entity_poly.pdbx_strand_id
1 'polypeptide(L)'
;MDGWSDMIVILLLLIVLSIGCGEQKTPSPGMRMDYTTHLQQGIESMRRAQHEAAEAEFRRCIQIDSTQSAAYLHLGKVLAIQNRSEAVTAFERAVARNPDAVEARTWLARLYRSQREPARAAAQFEAALIKQPLMLDVRKEYVTYLLGGETIWFENQKMGSSGQIMPLNDSRILLERAFHHADKLSDNAINDAEARYLAGLALLRMGDYEAAIERLKVAMQMQKDRLDLRVPDRMGVAYYRAGHYRKSAETFLNLLRALPETDEWFFRTQWNLKQAYDKLGGYPWSLWSYYRFDQRPESTDTPQPVRFTDVARDMGVAKLDGAGPSAWGDIDGDGDLDLLAQGCDTYLAFYRNNGNQFVDISNHIGLKDVDSGFSGNLVDYDNDGDLDLYIARSGWSGPGSNALYRNDGDQFTDVSAASGTNDGGSGFVSLWGDTDNDGNLDLFIANGIAGDGSSNAHYRNNGNGTFVETTNEAGLHFDLGTVGAAFGDYDLDGDLDLFVTGFETPNALYRNRGDGTFVDVARASNVAGSGTLRGYVSFFFDYDNDGDLDILTTCLAGFKESLEGQRIGYTAPTDPAYPTPKLYRNEGPIEGWRFTDVSYEAGFIYAHGVMGGNVGDVDNDGYLDVYFGTGDPDLGRLEPNRFYRNNGNGTFTDLTEYAGMGHLGKGHGITFADYDADGDLDVYAPQGGWYHGDLFENALYRNESENQNRWLQITLQGRQSNRSGIGAKLRLTVGNRTLFREVPGSVGFGSTDPYAIHFGLGDTDRATRLKVIWPSGTVQIVENLSAGQIVNITEPMP
;
A
#
# COMPACT_ATOMS: atom_id res chain seq x y z
N MET A 1 25.68 26.42 43.60
CA MET A 1 27.01 26.69 43.01
C MET A 1 27.03 25.99 41.66
N ASP A 2 26.17 26.34 40.71
CA ASP A 2 25.97 27.64 40.04
C ASP A 2 27.25 28.16 39.41
N GLY A 3 27.22 28.33 38.08
CA GLY A 3 28.00 29.39 37.45
C GLY A 3 28.84 29.04 36.24
N TRP A 4 28.40 28.20 35.28
CA TRP A 4 29.08 28.14 33.97
C TRP A 4 28.18 28.02 32.72
N SER A 5 26.85 27.86 32.85
CA SER A 5 25.93 27.81 31.70
C SER A 5 25.37 29.18 31.27
N ASP A 6 25.45 30.21 32.12
CA ASP A 6 24.75 31.49 31.86
C ASP A 6 25.57 32.50 31.03
N MET A 7 26.89 32.31 30.87
CA MET A 7 27.73 33.30 30.17
C MET A 7 27.71 33.19 28.64
N ILE A 8 27.42 32.00 28.08
CA ILE A 8 27.36 31.82 26.61
C ILE A 8 25.99 32.22 26.05
N VAL A 9 24.93 32.05 26.85
CA VAL A 9 23.57 32.53 26.50
C VAL A 9 23.51 34.06 26.53
N ILE A 10 24.22 34.73 27.44
CA ILE A 10 24.24 36.20 27.52
C ILE A 10 25.06 36.85 26.39
N LEU A 11 26.11 36.19 25.87
CA LEU A 11 26.90 36.76 24.76
C LEU A 11 26.20 36.63 23.39
N LEU A 12 25.39 35.59 23.18
CA LEU A 12 24.58 35.43 21.96
C LEU A 12 23.31 36.29 21.98
N LEU A 13 22.74 36.58 23.15
CA LEU A 13 21.65 37.54 23.30
C LEU A 13 22.08 39.01 23.09
N LEU A 14 23.37 39.34 23.26
CA LEU A 14 23.88 40.69 23.04
C LEU A 14 24.31 40.99 21.60
N ILE A 15 24.51 39.98 20.74
CA ILE A 15 24.82 40.16 19.30
C ILE A 15 23.55 40.23 18.45
N VAL A 16 22.42 39.69 18.92
CA VAL A 16 21.11 39.83 18.26
C VAL A 16 20.40 41.15 18.63
N LEU A 17 20.90 41.92 19.61
CA LEU A 17 20.34 43.21 20.01
C LEU A 17 20.94 44.44 19.29
N SER A 18 21.80 44.27 18.28
CA SER A 18 22.40 45.40 17.54
C SER A 18 22.17 45.41 16.02
N ILE A 19 21.18 44.68 15.50
CA ILE A 19 20.73 44.82 14.11
C ILE A 19 19.26 45.24 14.11
N GLY A 20 19.03 46.55 13.96
CA GLY A 20 17.78 47.08 13.41
C GLY A 20 16.63 47.37 14.37
N CYS A 21 16.86 47.99 15.52
CA CYS A 21 15.79 48.76 16.17
C CYS A 21 15.58 50.07 15.39
N GLY A 22 14.90 50.00 14.25
CA GLY A 22 14.36 51.18 13.60
C GLY A 22 13.23 51.71 14.46
N GLU A 23 13.31 52.98 14.89
CA GLU A 23 12.19 53.70 15.50
C GLU A 23 10.94 53.48 14.64
N GLN A 24 9.93 52.80 15.20
CA GLN A 24 8.57 52.87 14.65
C GLN A 24 8.09 54.30 14.82
N LYS A 25 8.33 55.14 13.81
CA LYS A 25 7.68 56.44 13.68
C LYS A 25 6.18 56.19 13.66
N THR A 26 5.48 56.59 14.72
CA THR A 26 4.02 56.67 14.68
C THR A 26 3.61 57.52 13.48
N PRO A 27 2.81 57.00 12.55
CA PRO A 27 2.47 57.72 11.33
C PRO A 27 1.79 59.04 11.69
N SER A 28 2.14 60.10 10.95
CA SER A 28 1.56 61.43 11.13
C SER A 28 0.03 61.34 11.00
N PRO A 29 -0.73 62.23 11.68
CA PRO A 29 -2.20 62.20 11.60
C PRO A 29 -2.75 62.21 10.17
N GLY A 30 -2.07 62.89 9.23
CA GLY A 30 -2.41 62.90 7.81
C GLY A 30 -2.23 61.54 7.11
N MET A 31 -1.13 60.83 7.38
CA MET A 31 -0.90 59.49 6.83
C MET A 31 -1.90 58.45 7.37
N ARG A 32 -2.30 58.54 8.65
CA ARG A 32 -3.32 57.65 9.23
C ARG A 32 -4.69 57.86 8.60
N MET A 33 -5.04 59.11 8.29
CA MET A 33 -6.32 59.44 7.67
C MET A 33 -6.35 58.93 6.22
N ASP A 34 -5.27 59.12 5.46
CA ASP A 34 -5.13 58.67 4.07
C ASP A 34 -5.17 57.13 3.94
N TYR A 35 -4.44 56.41 4.81
CA TYR A 35 -4.49 54.94 4.88
C TYR A 35 -5.91 54.42 5.14
N THR A 36 -6.59 55.01 6.13
CA THR A 36 -7.94 54.55 6.53
C THR A 36 -8.97 54.78 5.42
N THR A 37 -8.86 55.90 4.71
CA THR A 37 -9.71 56.21 3.56
C THR A 37 -9.53 55.20 2.43
N HIS A 38 -8.28 54.96 2.02
CA HIS A 38 -7.98 53.99 0.97
C HIS A 38 -8.39 52.57 1.36
N LEU A 39 -8.19 52.17 2.63
CA LEU A 39 -8.61 50.85 3.11
C LEU A 39 -10.12 50.66 3.03
N GLN A 40 -10.91 51.67 3.43
CA GLN A 40 -12.37 51.62 3.34
C GLN A 40 -12.86 51.60 1.90
N GLN A 41 -12.26 52.39 1.02
CA GLN A 41 -12.56 52.40 -0.41
C GLN A 41 -12.29 51.03 -1.04
N GLY A 42 -11.14 50.42 -0.75
CA GLY A 42 -10.80 49.08 -1.23
C GLY A 42 -11.80 48.02 -0.76
N ILE A 43 -12.21 48.05 0.52
CA ILE A 43 -13.21 47.12 1.07
C ILE A 43 -14.57 47.29 0.36
N GLU A 44 -14.99 48.52 0.11
CA GLU A 44 -16.24 48.80 -0.60
C GLU A 44 -16.19 48.37 -2.07
N SER A 45 -15.08 48.62 -2.77
CA SER A 45 -14.85 48.11 -4.13
C SER A 45 -14.86 46.59 -4.17
N MET A 46 -14.26 45.91 -3.18
CA MET A 46 -14.29 44.45 -3.08
C MET A 46 -15.72 43.93 -2.88
N ARG A 47 -16.55 44.59 -2.04
CA ARG A 47 -17.98 44.24 -1.86
C ARG A 47 -18.80 44.39 -3.15
N ARG A 48 -18.41 45.32 -4.02
CA ARG A 48 -19.04 45.55 -5.33
C ARG A 48 -18.46 44.68 -6.45
N ALA A 49 -17.61 43.70 -6.13
CA ALA A 49 -16.88 42.87 -7.09
C ALA A 49 -16.00 43.66 -8.08
N GLN A 50 -15.54 44.86 -7.69
CA GLN A 50 -14.63 45.69 -8.47
C GLN A 50 -13.19 45.34 -8.11
N HIS A 51 -12.72 44.16 -8.53
CA HIS A 51 -11.47 43.57 -8.06
C HIS A 51 -10.22 44.39 -8.40
N GLU A 52 -10.10 44.94 -9.60
CA GLU A 52 -8.96 45.78 -10.00
C GLU A 52 -8.88 47.08 -9.18
N ALA A 53 -10.04 47.72 -8.95
CA ALA A 53 -10.12 48.93 -8.13
C ALA A 53 -9.75 48.61 -6.67
N ALA A 54 -10.29 47.53 -6.11
CA ALA A 54 -9.95 47.08 -4.76
C ALA A 54 -8.46 46.77 -4.60
N GLU A 55 -7.85 46.08 -5.57
CA GLU A 55 -6.42 45.79 -5.58
C GLU A 55 -5.58 47.08 -5.58
N ALA A 56 -5.92 48.04 -6.44
CA ALA A 56 -5.22 49.33 -6.52
C ALA A 56 -5.26 50.07 -5.17
N GLU A 57 -6.43 50.10 -4.52
CA GLU A 57 -6.60 50.73 -3.21
C GLU A 57 -5.78 50.03 -2.11
N PHE A 58 -5.75 48.70 -2.08
CA PHE A 58 -4.94 47.96 -1.09
C PHE A 58 -3.43 48.09 -1.33
N ARG A 59 -2.98 48.13 -2.60
CA ARG A 59 -1.57 48.40 -2.93
C ARG A 59 -1.17 49.83 -2.52
N ARG A 60 -2.08 50.79 -2.64
CA ARG A 60 -1.88 52.18 -2.17
C ARG A 60 -1.79 52.26 -0.65
N CYS A 61 -2.62 51.50 0.08
CA CYS A 61 -2.50 51.36 1.53
C CYS A 61 -1.11 50.85 1.94
N ILE A 62 -0.57 49.84 1.24
CA ILE A 62 0.78 49.28 1.49
C ILE A 62 1.89 50.30 1.20
N GLN A 63 1.72 51.17 0.19
CA GLN A 63 2.66 52.25 -0.10
C GLN A 63 2.66 53.32 1.00
N ILE A 64 1.49 53.64 1.56
CA ILE A 64 1.35 54.62 2.64
C ILE A 64 1.95 54.07 3.95
N ASP A 65 1.61 52.82 4.31
CA ASP A 65 2.13 52.16 5.50
C ASP A 65 2.25 50.64 5.27
N SER A 66 3.49 50.19 5.01
CA SER A 66 3.80 48.78 4.75
C SER A 66 3.86 47.91 6.02
N THR A 67 3.67 48.50 7.20
CA THR A 67 3.64 47.77 8.48
C THR A 67 2.26 47.23 8.81
N GLN A 68 1.21 47.71 8.13
CA GLN A 68 -0.18 47.36 8.46
C GLN A 68 -0.59 46.00 7.86
N SER A 69 -0.94 45.05 8.71
CA SER A 69 -1.40 43.71 8.29
C SER A 69 -2.71 43.73 7.47
N ALA A 70 -3.64 44.63 7.79
CA ALA A 70 -4.98 44.66 7.17
C ALA A 70 -4.94 44.88 5.65
N ALA A 71 -4.05 45.75 5.15
CA ALA A 71 -3.92 45.98 3.72
C ALA A 71 -3.45 44.72 2.97
N TYR A 72 -2.50 43.97 3.54
CA TYR A 72 -2.04 42.70 2.97
C TYR A 72 -3.10 41.60 3.02
N LEU A 73 -3.88 41.50 4.12
CA LEU A 73 -5.00 40.57 4.24
C LEU A 73 -6.04 40.79 3.13
N HIS A 74 -6.47 42.04 2.93
CA HIS A 74 -7.47 42.34 1.92
C HIS A 74 -6.94 42.24 0.48
N LEU A 75 -5.67 42.61 0.25
CA LEU A 75 -4.99 42.35 -1.02
C LEU A 75 -4.96 40.84 -1.33
N GLY A 76 -4.58 40.02 -0.35
CA GLY A 76 -4.57 38.56 -0.49
C GLY A 76 -5.94 37.99 -0.87
N LYS A 77 -7.04 38.46 -0.26
CA LYS A 77 -8.40 38.04 -0.61
C LYS A 77 -8.76 38.36 -2.05
N VAL A 78 -8.49 39.58 -2.51
CA VAL A 78 -8.77 40.01 -3.89
C VAL A 78 -7.96 39.20 -4.90
N LEU A 79 -6.71 38.90 -4.59
CA LEU A 79 -5.85 38.08 -5.43
C LEU A 79 -6.32 36.61 -5.46
N ALA A 80 -6.73 36.06 -4.31
CA ALA A 80 -7.21 34.68 -4.20
C ALA A 80 -8.51 34.47 -4.99
N ILE A 81 -9.47 35.39 -4.92
CA ILE A 81 -10.72 35.34 -5.70
C ILE A 81 -10.44 35.31 -7.21
N GLN A 82 -9.33 35.90 -7.64
CA GLN A 82 -8.90 35.94 -9.04
C GLN A 82 -7.93 34.80 -9.39
N ASN A 83 -7.74 33.80 -8.52
CA ASN A 83 -6.78 32.69 -8.68
C ASN A 83 -5.34 33.14 -8.99
N ARG A 84 -4.90 34.26 -8.41
CA ARG A 84 -3.54 34.81 -8.60
C ARG A 84 -2.57 34.22 -7.57
N SER A 85 -1.43 33.69 -8.04
CA SER A 85 -0.38 33.09 -7.20
C SER A 85 0.20 34.04 -6.14
N GLU A 86 0.18 35.36 -6.40
CA GLU A 86 0.60 36.41 -5.46
C GLU A 86 -0.20 36.42 -4.14
N ALA A 87 -1.38 35.77 -4.10
CA ALA A 87 -2.21 35.71 -2.90
C ALA A 87 -1.48 35.12 -1.70
N VAL A 88 -0.70 34.04 -1.90
CA VAL A 88 0.09 33.41 -0.81
C VAL A 88 1.07 34.40 -0.21
N THR A 89 1.88 35.05 -1.05
CA THR A 89 2.84 36.07 -0.60
C THR A 89 2.16 37.22 0.14
N ALA A 90 0.97 37.64 -0.29
CA ALA A 90 0.21 38.69 0.39
C ALA A 90 -0.24 38.24 1.79
N PHE A 91 -0.81 37.05 1.93
CA PHE A 91 -1.22 36.57 3.25
C PHE A 91 -0.03 36.24 4.18
N GLU A 92 1.07 35.68 3.66
CA GLU A 92 2.31 35.46 4.44
C GLU A 92 2.82 36.78 5.02
N ARG A 93 2.79 37.85 4.20
CA ARG A 93 3.13 39.20 4.66
C ARG A 93 2.16 39.71 5.72
N ALA A 94 0.87 39.43 5.59
CA ALA A 94 -0.14 39.80 6.58
C ALA A 94 0.13 39.12 7.94
N VAL A 95 0.45 37.82 7.93
CA VAL A 95 0.78 37.03 9.14
C VAL A 95 2.11 37.46 9.75
N ALA A 96 3.13 37.75 8.93
CA ALA A 96 4.42 38.22 9.42
C ALA A 96 4.32 39.55 10.17
N ARG A 97 3.35 40.41 9.81
CA ARG A 97 3.11 41.72 10.44
C ARG A 97 2.17 41.64 11.63
N ASN A 98 1.22 40.72 11.58
CA ASN A 98 0.35 40.41 12.70
C ASN A 98 0.19 38.89 12.81
N PRO A 99 0.98 38.25 13.69
CA PRO A 99 0.86 36.81 13.94
C PRO A 99 -0.52 36.38 14.44
N ASP A 100 -1.34 37.31 14.93
CA ASP A 100 -2.70 37.07 15.39
C ASP A 100 -3.76 37.33 14.30
N ALA A 101 -3.35 37.55 13.04
CA ALA A 101 -4.26 37.70 11.90
C ALA A 101 -4.89 36.34 11.52
N VAL A 102 -5.83 35.88 12.35
CA VAL A 102 -6.52 34.58 12.21
C VAL A 102 -7.13 34.38 10.83
N GLU A 103 -7.75 35.42 10.27
CA GLU A 103 -8.33 35.33 8.93
C GLU A 103 -7.26 35.15 7.83
N ALA A 104 -6.10 35.80 7.94
CA ALA A 104 -5.01 35.57 6.99
C ALA A 104 -4.48 34.12 7.07
N ARG A 105 -4.42 33.57 8.28
CA ARG A 105 -4.00 32.17 8.51
C ARG A 105 -4.96 31.17 7.89
N THR A 106 -6.27 31.35 8.03
CA THR A 106 -7.25 30.42 7.43
C THR A 106 -7.24 30.47 5.90
N TRP A 107 -7.04 31.65 5.31
CA TRP A 107 -6.81 31.77 3.86
C TRP A 107 -5.51 31.10 3.42
N LEU A 108 -4.40 31.29 4.14
CA LEU A 108 -3.15 30.57 3.86
C LEU A 108 -3.32 29.07 3.96
N ALA A 109 -4.01 28.58 4.98
CA ALA A 109 -4.25 27.16 5.18
C ALA A 109 -4.92 26.53 3.94
N ARG A 110 -5.96 27.20 3.41
CA ARG A 110 -6.68 26.76 2.20
C ARG A 110 -5.82 26.84 0.95
N LEU A 111 -5.00 27.89 0.81
CA LEU A 111 -4.10 28.03 -0.33
C LEU A 111 -2.99 26.99 -0.31
N TYR A 112 -2.31 26.78 0.83
CA TYR A 112 -1.31 25.73 0.97
C TYR A 112 -1.91 24.34 0.71
N ARG A 113 -3.15 24.10 1.19
CA ARG A 113 -3.89 22.89 0.83
C ARG A 113 -4.06 22.76 -0.69
N SER A 114 -4.47 23.82 -1.39
CA SER A 114 -4.62 23.80 -2.86
C SER A 114 -3.29 23.65 -3.60
N GLN A 115 -2.18 24.02 -2.97
CA GLN A 115 -0.82 23.90 -3.49
C GLN A 115 -0.15 22.57 -3.13
N ARG A 116 -0.87 21.64 -2.49
CA ARG A 116 -0.34 20.35 -2.02
C ARG A 116 0.78 20.50 -0.98
N GLU A 117 0.66 21.50 -0.11
CA GLU A 117 1.59 21.73 1.01
C GLU A 117 0.92 21.45 2.36
N PRO A 118 0.63 20.18 2.70
CA PRO A 118 -0.28 19.86 3.79
C PRO A 118 0.26 20.19 5.18
N ALA A 119 1.57 20.05 5.41
CA ALA A 119 2.20 20.44 6.67
C ALA A 119 2.08 21.95 6.93
N ARG A 120 2.26 22.76 5.88
CA ARG A 120 2.09 24.23 5.95
C ARG A 120 0.62 24.57 6.16
N ALA A 121 -0.31 23.87 5.51
CA ALA A 121 -1.75 24.05 5.72
C ALA A 121 -2.16 23.76 7.17
N ALA A 122 -1.77 22.61 7.71
CA ALA A 122 -2.03 22.20 9.09
C ALA A 122 -1.49 23.21 10.10
N ALA A 123 -0.24 23.67 9.92
CA ALA A 123 0.37 24.66 10.80
C ALA A 123 -0.42 25.98 10.86
N GLN A 124 -1.01 26.43 9.74
CA GLN A 124 -1.83 27.64 9.72
C GLN A 124 -3.20 27.44 10.38
N PHE A 125 -3.85 26.29 10.17
CA PHE A 125 -5.10 25.95 10.87
C PHE A 125 -4.89 25.91 12.38
N GLU A 126 -3.84 25.25 12.86
CA GLU A 126 -3.52 25.15 14.28
C GLU A 126 -3.24 26.53 14.88
N ALA A 127 -2.40 27.34 14.23
CA ALA A 127 -2.09 28.67 14.70
C ALA A 127 -3.35 29.57 14.77
N ALA A 128 -4.29 29.42 13.83
CA ALA A 128 -5.59 30.10 13.88
C ALA A 128 -6.44 29.65 15.07
N LEU A 129 -6.55 28.33 15.29
CA LEU A 129 -7.39 27.74 16.35
C LEU A 129 -6.80 27.89 17.77
N ILE A 130 -5.49 28.03 17.92
CA ILE A 130 -4.86 28.41 19.18
C ILE A 130 -5.29 29.82 19.59
N LYS A 131 -5.36 30.74 18.62
CA LYS A 131 -5.70 32.16 18.86
C LYS A 131 -7.19 32.38 19.02
N GLN A 132 -8.01 31.69 18.22
CA GLN A 132 -9.46 31.77 18.30
C GLN A 132 -10.08 30.36 18.35
N PRO A 133 -10.13 29.71 19.54
CA PRO A 133 -10.56 28.32 19.69
C PRO A 133 -12.00 28.03 19.26
N LEU A 134 -12.87 29.05 19.30
CA LEU A 134 -14.30 28.98 19.00
C LEU A 134 -14.62 29.21 17.51
N MET A 135 -13.65 29.18 16.60
CA MET A 135 -13.93 29.15 15.16
C MET A 135 -14.36 27.75 14.73
N LEU A 136 -15.61 27.42 15.01
CA LEU A 136 -16.13 26.06 14.91
C LEU A 136 -16.18 25.58 13.45
N ASP A 137 -16.54 26.46 12.51
CA ASP A 137 -16.53 26.13 11.07
C ASP A 137 -15.11 25.83 10.57
N VAL A 138 -14.12 26.61 10.99
CA VAL A 138 -12.70 26.40 10.64
C VAL A 138 -12.18 25.13 11.29
N ARG A 139 -12.55 24.86 12.55
CA ARG A 139 -12.19 23.64 13.26
C ARG A 139 -12.78 22.41 12.56
N LYS A 140 -14.05 22.46 12.15
CA LYS A 140 -14.72 21.40 11.41
C LYS A 140 -14.08 21.17 10.04
N GLU A 141 -13.82 22.25 9.28
CA GLU A 141 -13.06 22.20 8.02
C GLU A 141 -11.70 21.52 8.21
N TYR A 142 -10.97 21.87 9.27
CA TYR A 142 -9.66 21.28 9.56
C TYR A 142 -9.78 19.79 9.95
N VAL A 143 -10.74 19.41 10.78
CA VAL A 143 -10.99 17.99 11.12
C VAL A 143 -11.33 17.19 9.86
N THR A 144 -12.23 17.69 9.02
CA THR A 144 -12.59 17.03 7.75
C THR A 144 -11.37 16.88 6.83
N TYR A 145 -10.49 17.89 6.82
CA TYR A 145 -9.25 17.83 6.06
C TYR A 145 -8.27 16.77 6.62
N LEU A 146 -8.10 16.69 7.94
CA LEU A 146 -7.25 15.68 8.59
C LEU A 146 -7.76 14.24 8.39
N LEU A 147 -9.08 14.05 8.41
CA LEU A 147 -9.70 12.74 8.11
C LEU A 147 -9.80 12.45 6.61
N GLY A 148 -9.25 13.35 5.78
CA GLY A 148 -9.44 13.48 4.35
C GLY A 148 -9.11 12.27 3.47
N GLY A 149 -8.37 11.27 3.94
CA GLY A 149 -8.01 10.10 3.12
C GLY A 149 -9.20 9.48 2.37
N GLU A 150 -10.32 9.22 3.05
CA GLU A 150 -11.56 8.74 2.41
C GLU A 150 -12.36 9.83 1.70
N THR A 151 -12.51 11.03 2.29
CA THR A 151 -13.40 12.09 1.75
C THR A 151 -12.83 12.82 0.54
N ILE A 152 -11.50 12.96 0.46
CA ILE A 152 -10.79 13.60 -0.65
C ILE A 152 -10.79 12.69 -1.89
N TRP A 153 -10.78 11.36 -1.74
CA TRP A 153 -10.83 10.43 -2.88
C TRP A 153 -12.15 10.51 -3.66
N PHE A 154 -13.29 10.56 -2.96
CA PHE A 154 -14.61 10.77 -3.58
C PHE A 154 -14.72 12.14 -4.29
N GLU A 155 -14.03 13.16 -3.78
CA GLU A 155 -13.96 14.49 -4.43
C GLU A 155 -12.97 14.50 -5.62
N ASN A 156 -11.85 13.78 -5.52
CA ASN A 156 -10.80 13.70 -6.53
C ASN A 156 -11.16 12.85 -7.74
N GLN A 157 -11.95 11.78 -7.58
CA GLN A 157 -12.50 11.02 -8.72
C GLN A 157 -13.40 11.89 -9.62
N LYS A 158 -14.05 12.92 -9.06
CA LYS A 158 -14.81 13.90 -9.86
C LYS A 158 -13.94 14.94 -10.55
N MET A 159 -12.67 15.07 -10.15
CA MET A 159 -11.73 16.10 -10.65
C MET A 159 -10.56 15.53 -11.45
N GLY A 160 -10.47 14.21 -11.65
CA GLY A 160 -9.42 13.57 -12.46
C GLY A 160 -8.00 13.83 -11.94
N SER A 161 -7.82 13.91 -10.61
CA SER A 161 -6.52 14.28 -10.03
C SER A 161 -6.12 13.36 -8.86
N SER A 162 -4.90 12.81 -8.93
CA SER A 162 -4.19 12.15 -7.83
C SER A 162 -3.72 13.21 -6.84
N GLY A 163 -4.38 13.29 -5.68
CA GLY A 163 -3.96 14.19 -4.60
C GLY A 163 -2.78 13.57 -3.84
N GLN A 164 -1.73 14.34 -3.58
CA GLN A 164 -0.72 13.97 -2.57
C GLN A 164 -1.39 13.91 -1.19
N ILE A 165 -1.37 12.74 -0.58
CA ILE A 165 -1.77 12.52 0.81
C ILE A 165 -0.51 12.68 1.67
N MET A 166 -0.65 13.42 2.77
CA MET A 166 0.42 13.83 3.67
C MET A 166 1.58 12.82 3.78
N PRO A 167 2.81 13.19 3.38
CA PRO A 167 3.99 12.55 3.92
C PRO A 167 4.17 13.14 5.32
N LEU A 168 3.60 12.49 6.33
CA LEU A 168 3.91 12.79 7.72
C LEU A 168 4.16 11.45 8.41
N ASN A 169 5.33 11.36 9.06
CA ASN A 169 5.87 10.20 9.75
C ASN A 169 5.03 9.70 10.96
N ASP A 170 3.71 9.93 10.98
CA ASP A 170 2.81 9.22 11.91
C ASP A 170 1.33 9.48 11.53
N SER A 171 0.70 8.56 10.80
CA SER A 171 -0.73 8.67 10.45
C SER A 171 -1.60 8.77 11.70
N ARG A 172 -1.16 8.13 12.79
CA ARG A 172 -1.81 8.16 14.09
C ARG A 172 -1.84 9.56 14.68
N ILE A 173 -0.75 10.32 14.61
CA ILE A 173 -0.72 11.71 15.13
C ILE A 173 -1.78 12.57 14.44
N LEU A 174 -1.99 12.38 13.13
CA LEU A 174 -3.01 13.13 12.38
C LEU A 174 -4.42 12.79 12.84
N LEU A 175 -4.70 11.51 13.08
CA LEU A 175 -5.98 11.04 13.59
C LEU A 175 -6.21 11.48 15.04
N GLU A 176 -5.18 11.45 15.88
CA GLU A 176 -5.22 11.97 17.25
C GLU A 176 -5.52 13.47 17.26
N ARG A 177 -4.90 14.23 16.35
CA ARG A 177 -5.23 15.66 16.14
C ARG A 177 -6.66 15.84 15.65
N ALA A 178 -7.11 15.04 14.68
CA ALA A 178 -8.47 15.09 14.18
C ALA A 178 -9.48 14.82 15.29
N PHE A 179 -9.24 13.77 16.08
CA PHE A 179 -10.04 13.41 17.25
C PHE A 179 -10.07 14.53 18.27
N HIS A 180 -8.92 15.08 18.68
CA HIS A 180 -8.83 16.19 19.63
C HIS A 180 -9.65 17.41 19.19
N HIS A 181 -9.60 17.75 17.89
CA HIS A 181 -10.36 18.87 17.36
C HIS A 181 -11.86 18.54 17.24
N ALA A 182 -12.22 17.31 16.89
CA ALA A 182 -13.60 16.85 16.82
C ALA A 182 -14.26 16.77 18.21
N ASP A 183 -13.55 16.27 19.21
CA ASP A 183 -14.04 16.15 20.60
C ASP A 183 -14.29 17.55 21.20
N LYS A 184 -13.40 18.52 20.93
CA LYS A 184 -13.60 19.94 21.29
C LYS A 184 -14.83 20.58 20.63
N LEU A 185 -15.19 20.19 19.40
CA LEU A 185 -16.45 20.65 18.80
C LEU A 185 -17.65 20.12 19.59
N SER A 186 -17.53 18.92 20.14
CA SER A 186 -18.60 18.23 20.86
C SER A 186 -18.81 18.69 22.31
N ASP A 187 -17.78 19.24 22.95
CA ASP A 187 -17.81 19.71 24.35
C ASP A 187 -18.22 21.19 24.49
N ASN A 188 -17.97 22.04 23.49
CA ASN A 188 -18.14 23.49 23.57
C ASN A 188 -19.57 23.99 23.31
N ALA A 189 -20.58 23.31 23.89
CA ALA A 189 -22.01 23.66 23.81
C ALA A 189 -22.66 23.56 22.42
N ILE A 190 -21.95 23.09 21.41
CA ILE A 190 -22.52 22.73 20.11
C ILE A 190 -22.75 21.23 20.08
N ASN A 191 -23.97 20.85 20.38
CA ASN A 191 -24.46 19.50 20.20
C ASN A 191 -24.61 19.23 18.69
N ASP A 192 -23.48 19.07 17.96
CA ASP A 192 -23.41 18.76 16.52
C ASP A 192 -23.17 17.25 16.30
N ALA A 193 -24.10 16.61 15.59
CA ALA A 193 -24.02 15.19 15.25
C ALA A 193 -22.84 14.89 14.32
N GLU A 194 -22.48 15.82 13.43
CA GLU A 194 -21.36 15.66 12.51
C GLU A 194 -20.02 15.66 13.26
N ALA A 195 -19.88 16.52 14.28
CA ALA A 195 -18.66 16.54 15.10
C ALA A 195 -18.46 15.20 15.84
N ARG A 196 -19.54 14.63 16.39
CA ARG A 196 -19.51 13.30 17.02
C ARG A 196 -19.21 12.19 16.01
N TYR A 197 -19.76 12.28 14.80
CA TYR A 197 -19.44 11.37 13.70
C TYR A 197 -17.95 11.43 13.34
N LEU A 198 -17.39 12.63 13.12
CA LEU A 198 -15.97 12.81 12.78
C LEU A 198 -15.05 12.32 13.90
N ALA A 199 -15.39 12.54 15.17
CA ALA A 199 -14.66 11.99 16.31
C ALA A 199 -14.69 10.46 16.32
N GLY A 200 -15.88 9.86 16.09
CA GLY A 200 -16.04 8.41 15.98
C GLY A 200 -15.28 7.81 14.80
N LEU A 201 -15.27 8.49 13.65
CA LEU A 201 -14.50 8.09 12.47
C LEU A 201 -13.00 8.13 12.74
N ALA A 202 -12.49 9.17 13.41
CA ALA A 202 -11.08 9.25 13.81
C ALA A 202 -10.67 8.07 14.70
N LEU A 203 -11.50 7.75 15.71
CA LEU A 203 -11.26 6.61 16.62
C LEU A 203 -11.34 5.26 15.90
N LEU A 204 -12.33 5.07 15.02
CA LEU A 204 -12.47 3.85 14.22
C LEU A 204 -11.21 3.60 13.37
N ARG A 205 -10.68 4.68 12.78
CA ARG A 205 -9.46 4.68 11.98
C ARG A 205 -8.18 4.39 12.78
N MET A 206 -8.12 4.82 14.04
CA MET A 206 -7.02 4.49 14.95
C MET A 206 -7.06 3.06 15.51
N GLY A 207 -8.11 2.29 15.22
CA GLY A 207 -8.31 0.96 15.82
C GLY A 207 -9.01 0.99 17.19
N ASP A 208 -9.41 2.16 17.70
CA ASP A 208 -10.12 2.29 18.98
C ASP A 208 -11.63 2.11 18.77
N TYR A 209 -12.02 0.87 18.47
CA TYR A 209 -13.38 0.53 18.05
C TYR A 209 -14.43 0.80 19.15
N GLU A 210 -14.10 0.56 20.42
CA GLU A 210 -15.03 0.77 21.53
C GLU A 210 -15.31 2.27 21.74
N ALA A 211 -14.28 3.11 21.77
CA ALA A 211 -14.48 4.56 21.86
C ALA A 211 -15.21 5.11 20.62
N ALA A 212 -14.90 4.57 19.43
CA ALA A 212 -15.61 4.94 18.19
C ALA A 212 -17.11 4.66 18.30
N ILE A 213 -17.49 3.47 18.78
CA ILE A 213 -18.88 3.07 19.02
C ILE A 213 -19.59 4.07 19.95
N GLU A 214 -18.95 4.49 21.05
CA GLU A 214 -19.53 5.46 21.97
C GLU A 214 -19.86 6.79 21.30
N ARG A 215 -18.93 7.33 20.50
CA ARG A 215 -19.12 8.59 19.78
C ARG A 215 -20.19 8.48 18.70
N LEU A 216 -20.21 7.40 17.94
CA LEU A 216 -21.19 7.15 16.87
C LEU A 216 -22.60 6.93 17.41
N LYS A 217 -22.76 6.26 18.56
CA LYS A 217 -24.07 6.14 19.23
C LYS A 217 -24.67 7.49 19.58
N VAL A 218 -23.86 8.42 20.10
CA VAL A 218 -24.33 9.77 20.44
C VAL A 218 -24.71 10.52 19.17
N ALA A 219 -23.89 10.45 18.11
CA ALA A 219 -24.21 11.03 16.80
C ALA A 219 -25.56 10.53 16.27
N MET A 220 -25.79 9.21 16.34
CA MET A 220 -27.04 8.58 15.92
C MET A 220 -28.26 9.09 16.71
N GLN A 221 -28.16 9.18 18.03
CA GLN A 221 -29.26 9.64 18.90
C GLN A 221 -29.68 11.08 18.64
N MET A 222 -28.80 11.89 18.05
CA MET A 222 -29.05 13.30 17.76
C MET A 222 -29.81 13.52 16.45
N GLN A 223 -29.87 12.53 15.56
CA GLN A 223 -30.46 12.64 14.21
C GLN A 223 -31.97 12.38 14.21
N LYS A 224 -32.73 13.32 14.79
CA LYS A 224 -34.19 13.18 14.96
C LYS A 224 -35.01 13.31 13.68
N ASP A 225 -34.58 14.18 12.75
CA ASP A 225 -35.38 14.57 11.58
C ASP A 225 -34.86 13.97 10.25
N ARG A 226 -33.57 13.68 10.17
CA ARG A 226 -32.92 13.10 8.99
C ARG A 226 -31.74 12.23 9.42
N LEU A 227 -31.83 10.95 9.11
CA LEU A 227 -30.75 9.98 9.32
C LEU A 227 -29.64 10.24 8.29
N ASP A 228 -28.43 10.41 8.78
CA ASP A 228 -27.22 10.34 7.97
C ASP A 228 -26.74 8.89 7.94
N LEU A 229 -26.83 8.27 6.77
CA LEU A 229 -26.55 6.85 6.55
C LEU A 229 -25.09 6.47 6.82
N ARG A 230 -24.18 7.44 6.84
CA ARG A 230 -22.77 7.23 7.22
C ARG A 230 -22.63 6.77 8.68
N VAL A 231 -23.46 7.29 9.58
CA VAL A 231 -23.38 6.95 11.01
C VAL A 231 -23.72 5.48 11.30
N PRO A 232 -24.87 4.92 10.87
CA PRO A 232 -25.17 3.51 11.10
C PRO A 232 -24.19 2.59 10.37
N ASP A 233 -23.71 2.95 9.18
CA ASP A 233 -22.74 2.16 8.45
C ASP A 233 -21.41 2.04 9.22
N ARG A 234 -20.78 3.17 9.56
CA ARG A 234 -19.52 3.18 10.33
C ARG A 234 -19.68 2.58 11.72
N MET A 235 -20.85 2.74 12.35
CA MET A 235 -21.14 2.11 13.64
C MET A 235 -21.27 0.58 13.52
N GLY A 236 -21.89 0.07 12.44
CA GLY A 236 -21.95 -1.35 12.14
C GLY A 236 -20.55 -1.95 11.94
N VAL A 237 -19.71 -1.28 11.14
CA VAL A 237 -18.30 -1.67 10.96
C VAL A 237 -17.54 -1.67 12.29
N ALA A 238 -17.68 -0.62 13.11
CA ALA A 238 -17.02 -0.55 14.40
C ALA A 238 -17.46 -1.68 15.35
N TYR A 239 -18.75 -2.02 15.39
CA TYR A 239 -19.23 -3.20 16.12
C TYR A 239 -18.64 -4.50 15.60
N TYR A 240 -18.54 -4.65 14.28
CA TYR A 240 -17.94 -5.83 13.67
C TYR A 240 -16.47 -5.99 14.11
N ARG A 241 -15.66 -4.94 13.92
CA ARG A 241 -14.23 -4.93 14.25
C ARG A 241 -13.98 -5.13 15.76
N ALA A 242 -14.88 -4.65 16.61
CA ALA A 242 -14.84 -4.87 18.07
C ALA A 242 -15.35 -6.27 18.51
N GLY A 243 -15.73 -7.16 17.59
CA GLY A 243 -16.26 -8.49 17.93
C GLY A 243 -17.72 -8.51 18.43
N HIS A 244 -18.43 -7.37 18.38
CA HIS A 244 -19.85 -7.26 18.76
C HIS A 244 -20.79 -7.65 17.61
N TYR A 245 -20.62 -8.85 17.05
CA TYR A 245 -21.29 -9.28 15.81
C TYR A 245 -22.82 -9.19 15.84
N ARG A 246 -23.45 -9.46 17.00
CA ARG A 246 -24.91 -9.30 17.16
C ARG A 246 -25.37 -7.85 16.98
N LYS A 247 -24.67 -6.90 17.60
CA LYS A 247 -24.98 -5.46 17.47
C LYS A 247 -24.65 -4.96 16.07
N SER A 248 -23.60 -5.49 15.45
CA SER A 248 -23.28 -5.23 14.05
C SER A 248 -24.43 -5.63 13.14
N ALA A 249 -24.92 -6.87 13.25
CA ALA A 249 -26.03 -7.39 12.46
C ALA A 249 -27.33 -6.59 12.67
N GLU A 250 -27.66 -6.25 13.93
CA GLU A 250 -28.81 -5.39 14.24
C GLU A 250 -28.70 -4.01 13.59
N THR A 251 -27.50 -3.41 13.61
CA THR A 251 -27.24 -2.08 13.04
C THR A 251 -27.40 -2.10 11.51
N PHE A 252 -26.77 -3.05 10.82
CA PHE A 252 -26.89 -3.17 9.36
C PHE A 252 -28.31 -3.53 8.91
N LEU A 253 -29.02 -4.38 9.65
CA LEU A 253 -30.42 -4.70 9.34
C LEU A 253 -31.33 -3.47 9.47
N ASN A 254 -31.11 -2.61 10.47
CA ASN A 254 -31.86 -1.37 10.61
C ASN A 254 -31.53 -0.38 9.49
N LEU A 255 -30.27 -0.31 9.06
CA LEU A 255 -29.86 0.48 7.91
C LEU A 255 -30.56 0.00 6.63
N LEU A 256 -30.57 -1.31 6.36
CA LEU A 256 -31.27 -1.89 5.20
C LEU A 256 -32.76 -1.57 5.17
N ARG A 257 -33.42 -1.50 6.32
CA ARG A 257 -34.85 -1.12 6.40
C ARG A 257 -35.11 0.32 5.99
N ALA A 258 -34.09 1.18 6.06
CA ALA A 258 -34.17 2.59 5.69
C ALA A 258 -33.75 2.86 4.23
N LEU A 259 -33.08 1.91 3.58
CA LEU A 259 -32.56 2.05 2.21
C LEU A 259 -33.55 1.47 1.18
N PRO A 260 -33.81 2.17 0.06
CA PRO A 260 -34.43 1.55 -1.10
C PRO A 260 -33.44 0.63 -1.82
N GLU A 261 -33.93 -0.39 -2.53
CA GLU A 261 -33.09 -1.35 -3.26
C GLU A 261 -32.24 -0.70 -4.37
N THR A 262 -32.71 0.42 -4.92
CA THR A 262 -31.97 1.20 -5.93
C THR A 262 -30.81 1.99 -5.34
N ASP A 263 -30.68 2.04 -4.01
CA ASP A 263 -29.59 2.73 -3.34
C ASP A 263 -28.30 1.91 -3.45
N GLU A 264 -27.21 2.57 -3.81
CA GLU A 264 -25.89 1.98 -3.91
C GLU A 264 -25.43 1.31 -2.60
N TRP A 265 -25.89 1.83 -1.46
CA TRP A 265 -25.57 1.30 -0.12
C TRP A 265 -26.32 0.00 0.18
N PHE A 266 -27.42 -0.31 -0.53
CA PHE A 266 -28.28 -1.44 -0.20
C PHE A 266 -27.51 -2.76 -0.33
N PHE A 267 -26.87 -3.00 -1.48
CA PHE A 267 -26.13 -4.25 -1.72
C PHE A 267 -24.91 -4.40 -0.83
N ARG A 268 -24.16 -3.31 -0.59
CA ARG A 268 -23.07 -3.31 0.39
C ARG A 268 -23.58 -3.65 1.79
N THR A 269 -24.69 -3.06 2.21
CA THR A 269 -25.21 -3.29 3.57
C THR A 269 -25.74 -4.72 3.72
N GLN A 270 -26.31 -5.33 2.68
CA GLN A 270 -26.66 -6.76 2.67
C GLN A 270 -25.41 -7.63 2.87
N TRP A 271 -24.32 -7.30 2.19
CA TRP A 271 -23.05 -7.99 2.35
C TRP A 271 -22.48 -7.83 3.76
N ASN A 272 -22.40 -6.61 4.29
CA ASN A 272 -21.90 -6.37 5.64
C ASN A 272 -22.78 -7.03 6.73
N LEU A 273 -24.09 -7.13 6.48
CA LEU A 273 -25.01 -7.93 7.29
C LEU A 273 -24.66 -9.43 7.24
N LYS A 274 -24.37 -9.98 6.05
CA LYS A 274 -23.89 -11.37 5.87
C LYS A 274 -22.67 -11.63 6.75
N GLN A 275 -21.63 -10.80 6.58
CA GLN A 275 -20.37 -10.94 7.32
C GLN A 275 -20.60 -11.03 8.84
N ALA A 276 -21.48 -10.17 9.38
CA ALA A 276 -21.84 -10.20 10.79
C ALA A 276 -22.59 -11.49 11.21
N TYR A 277 -23.47 -12.01 10.36
CA TYR A 277 -24.19 -13.25 10.63
C TYR A 277 -23.33 -14.50 10.47
N ASP A 278 -22.36 -14.52 9.57
CA ASP A 278 -21.45 -15.67 9.41
C ASP A 278 -20.66 -15.92 10.71
N LYS A 279 -20.20 -14.85 11.37
CA LYS A 279 -19.60 -14.92 12.71
C LYS A 279 -20.56 -15.36 13.83
N LEU A 280 -21.87 -15.36 13.57
CA LEU A 280 -22.92 -15.85 14.48
C LEU A 280 -23.45 -17.24 14.10
N GLY A 281 -22.87 -17.91 13.10
CA GLY A 281 -23.32 -19.21 12.60
C GLY A 281 -24.38 -19.15 11.50
N GLY A 282 -24.49 -18.02 10.79
CA GLY A 282 -25.37 -17.81 9.65
C GLY A 282 -26.64 -17.01 9.96
N TYR A 283 -27.46 -16.79 8.92
CA TYR A 283 -28.71 -16.03 9.04
C TYR A 283 -29.74 -16.73 9.94
N PRO A 284 -30.47 -15.99 10.80
CA PRO A 284 -31.59 -16.56 11.53
C PRO A 284 -32.73 -16.87 10.55
N TRP A 285 -33.44 -17.98 10.78
CA TRP A 285 -34.55 -18.43 9.94
C TRP A 285 -35.64 -17.36 9.74
N SER A 286 -35.82 -16.47 10.72
CA SER A 286 -36.82 -15.40 10.72
C SER A 286 -36.43 -14.16 9.89
N LEU A 287 -35.18 -14.04 9.44
CA LEU A 287 -34.76 -12.92 8.60
C LEU A 287 -35.40 -13.05 7.22
N TRP A 288 -36.16 -12.04 6.78
CA TRP A 288 -36.76 -12.06 5.45
C TRP A 288 -35.69 -12.13 4.35
N SER A 289 -35.88 -12.98 3.35
CA SER A 289 -34.91 -13.19 2.25
C SER A 289 -34.54 -11.90 1.51
N TYR A 290 -35.44 -10.92 1.47
CA TYR A 290 -35.17 -9.59 0.91
C TYR A 290 -33.94 -8.89 1.52
N TYR A 291 -33.59 -9.16 2.77
CA TYR A 291 -32.42 -8.56 3.43
C TYR A 291 -31.17 -9.44 3.38
N ARG A 292 -31.26 -10.65 2.83
CA ARG A 292 -30.14 -11.59 2.76
C ARG A 292 -29.29 -11.29 1.53
N PHE A 293 -27.99 -11.43 1.69
CA PHE A 293 -27.09 -11.62 0.58
C PHE A 293 -27.00 -13.12 0.28
N ASP A 294 -27.66 -13.57 -0.79
CA ASP A 294 -27.60 -14.95 -1.24
C ASP A 294 -26.32 -15.15 -2.06
N GLN A 295 -25.26 -15.58 -1.39
CA GLN A 295 -23.97 -15.88 -1.99
C GLN A 295 -24.07 -17.19 -2.79
N ARG A 296 -23.36 -17.25 -3.92
CA ARG A 296 -23.10 -18.52 -4.59
C ARG A 296 -22.25 -19.43 -3.69
N PRO A 297 -22.39 -20.76 -3.76
CA PRO A 297 -21.44 -21.65 -3.08
C PRO A 297 -20.02 -21.41 -3.62
N GLU A 298 -19.03 -21.30 -2.73
CA GLU A 298 -17.62 -21.14 -3.11
C GLU A 298 -17.08 -22.41 -3.81
N SER A 299 -17.58 -23.58 -3.42
CA SER A 299 -17.36 -24.86 -4.11
C SER A 299 -18.52 -25.85 -3.90
N THR A 300 -18.72 -26.77 -4.85
CA THR A 300 -19.58 -27.96 -4.70
C THR A 300 -18.79 -29.25 -4.51
N ASP A 301 -17.46 -29.17 -4.61
CA ASP A 301 -16.58 -30.33 -4.50
C ASP A 301 -16.21 -30.63 -3.05
N THR A 302 -15.97 -31.92 -2.78
CA THR A 302 -15.66 -32.43 -1.43
C THR A 302 -14.48 -31.65 -0.86
N PRO A 303 -14.56 -31.14 0.38
CA PRO A 303 -13.47 -30.36 0.93
C PRO A 303 -12.18 -31.19 1.00
N GLN A 304 -11.15 -30.71 0.30
CA GLN A 304 -9.76 -31.13 0.46
C GLN A 304 -9.22 -30.52 1.76
N PRO A 305 -8.30 -31.16 2.50
CA PRO A 305 -8.02 -30.82 3.89
C PRO A 305 -7.10 -29.60 4.07
N VAL A 306 -7.25 -28.55 3.24
CA VAL A 306 -6.50 -27.30 3.43
C VAL A 306 -7.13 -26.51 4.56
N ARG A 307 -6.37 -26.22 5.61
CA ARG A 307 -6.84 -25.49 6.79
C ARG A 307 -5.72 -24.63 7.35
N PHE A 308 -6.06 -23.40 7.69
CA PHE A 308 -5.15 -22.48 8.36
C PHE A 308 -5.73 -21.95 9.67
N THR A 309 -4.83 -21.58 10.59
CA THR A 309 -5.17 -20.84 11.80
C THR A 309 -4.34 -19.58 11.85
N ASP A 310 -5.00 -18.42 12.04
CA ASP A 310 -4.28 -17.17 12.31
C ASP A 310 -3.70 -17.19 13.73
N VAL A 311 -2.38 -17.28 13.83
CA VAL A 311 -1.59 -17.36 15.06
C VAL A 311 -0.80 -16.07 15.35
N ALA A 312 -1.03 -14.99 14.60
CA ALA A 312 -0.21 -13.77 14.69
C ALA A 312 -0.09 -13.21 16.12
N ARG A 313 -1.17 -13.24 16.90
CA ARG A 313 -1.16 -12.75 18.30
C ARG A 313 -0.33 -13.64 19.21
N ASP A 314 -0.47 -14.95 19.04
CA ASP A 314 0.22 -15.95 19.86
C ASP A 314 1.72 -15.94 19.57
N MET A 315 2.08 -15.72 18.31
CA MET A 315 3.45 -15.63 17.81
C MET A 315 4.12 -14.27 18.01
N GLY A 316 3.36 -13.21 18.32
CA GLY A 316 3.89 -11.88 18.60
C GLY A 316 4.04 -10.96 17.38
N VAL A 317 3.43 -11.30 16.24
CA VAL A 317 3.53 -10.56 14.96
C VAL A 317 2.21 -9.87 14.55
N ALA A 318 1.18 -9.90 15.39
CA ALA A 318 -0.09 -9.18 15.19
C ALA A 318 0.05 -7.66 15.39
N LYS A 319 0.99 -7.05 14.67
CA LYS A 319 1.22 -5.60 14.68
C LYS A 319 -0.02 -4.91 14.09
N LEU A 320 -0.54 -3.93 14.81
CA LEU A 320 -1.58 -3.03 14.30
C LEU A 320 -0.93 -2.00 13.37
N ASP A 321 -1.13 -2.16 12.06
CA ASP A 321 -0.40 -1.41 11.03
C ASP A 321 -1.30 -1.09 9.82
N GLY A 322 -0.81 -0.24 8.91
CA GLY A 322 -1.35 -0.16 7.55
C GLY A 322 -0.63 -1.19 6.70
N ALA A 323 -1.30 -2.00 5.89
CA ALA A 323 -0.62 -3.07 5.17
C ALA A 323 0.48 -2.52 4.24
N GLY A 324 1.60 -3.25 4.20
CA GLY A 324 2.75 -2.98 3.35
C GLY A 324 3.36 -4.29 2.86
N PRO A 325 4.61 -4.26 2.37
CA PRO A 325 5.36 -5.45 1.99
C PRO A 325 5.79 -6.27 3.22
N SER A 326 6.11 -7.54 2.99
CA SER A 326 6.82 -8.37 3.97
C SER A 326 7.98 -9.11 3.32
N ALA A 327 8.98 -9.49 4.10
CA ALA A 327 10.11 -10.26 3.59
C ALA A 327 10.61 -11.27 4.62
N TRP A 328 11.12 -12.39 4.13
CA TRP A 328 11.67 -13.47 4.95
C TRP A 328 13.13 -13.75 4.63
N GLY A 329 13.90 -14.11 5.64
CA GLY A 329 15.29 -14.55 5.49
C GLY A 329 15.89 -14.95 6.83
N ASP A 330 16.87 -15.84 6.81
CA ASP A 330 17.69 -16.16 7.98
C ASP A 330 18.78 -15.09 8.11
N ILE A 331 18.56 -14.06 8.93
CA ILE A 331 19.43 -12.88 9.00
C ILE A 331 20.62 -13.08 9.94
N ASP A 332 20.49 -13.92 10.96
CA ASP A 332 21.58 -14.18 11.91
C ASP A 332 22.25 -15.56 11.72
N GLY A 333 21.83 -16.33 10.73
CA GLY A 333 22.45 -17.58 10.30
C GLY A 333 22.18 -18.74 11.24
N ASP A 334 21.09 -18.68 12.03
CA ASP A 334 20.73 -19.72 12.98
C ASP A 334 19.85 -20.84 12.38
N GLY A 335 19.36 -20.63 11.16
CA GLY A 335 18.57 -21.55 10.38
C GLY A 335 17.05 -21.36 10.51
N ASP A 336 16.58 -20.50 11.43
CA ASP A 336 15.18 -20.13 11.55
C ASP A 336 14.90 -18.90 10.67
N LEU A 337 13.74 -18.87 10.00
CA LEU A 337 13.38 -17.74 9.13
C LEU A 337 12.90 -16.54 9.96
N ASP A 338 13.56 -15.39 9.80
CA ASP A 338 13.15 -14.11 10.37
C ASP A 338 12.20 -13.36 9.44
N LEU A 339 11.40 -12.47 10.04
CA LEU A 339 10.33 -11.73 9.35
C LEU A 339 10.55 -10.22 9.41
N LEU A 340 10.68 -9.59 8.24
CA LEU A 340 10.46 -8.16 8.06
C LEU A 340 8.98 -7.90 7.80
N ALA A 341 8.37 -7.05 8.63
CA ALA A 341 7.02 -6.54 8.41
C ALA A 341 7.05 -5.02 8.26
N GLN A 342 6.58 -4.54 7.11
CA GLN A 342 6.43 -3.11 6.85
C GLN A 342 4.97 -2.71 6.77
N GLY A 343 4.71 -1.45 7.08
CA GLY A 343 3.39 -0.90 6.92
C GLY A 343 3.42 0.58 6.55
N CYS A 344 2.51 0.99 5.66
CA CYS A 344 2.51 2.31 5.03
C CYS A 344 2.40 3.49 6.02
N ASP A 345 2.03 3.22 7.27
CA ASP A 345 1.65 4.20 8.28
C ASP A 345 2.52 4.17 9.55
N THR A 346 3.38 3.15 9.69
CA THR A 346 4.24 2.99 10.87
C THR A 346 5.68 2.69 10.46
N TYR A 347 6.60 2.76 11.41
CA TYR A 347 7.97 2.28 11.20
C TYR A 347 7.99 0.79 10.90
N LEU A 348 9.01 0.33 10.19
CA LEU A 348 9.18 -1.10 9.95
C LEU A 348 9.39 -1.86 11.26
N ALA A 349 9.05 -3.14 11.27
CA ALA A 349 9.37 -4.06 12.36
C ALA A 349 10.17 -5.24 11.78
N PHE A 350 11.24 -5.62 12.48
CA PHE A 350 12.07 -6.75 12.13
C PHE A 350 11.99 -7.76 13.26
N TYR A 351 11.43 -8.92 12.98
CA TYR A 351 11.13 -9.93 13.97
C TYR A 351 12.08 -11.11 13.83
N ARG A 352 12.84 -11.36 14.90
CA ARG A 352 13.64 -12.58 15.02
C ARG A 352 12.76 -13.75 15.42
N ASN A 353 12.82 -14.84 14.68
CA ASN A 353 12.20 -16.11 15.06
C ASN A 353 13.08 -16.81 16.10
N ASN A 354 12.50 -17.24 17.22
CA ASN A 354 13.21 -18.04 18.23
C ASN A 354 12.61 -19.45 18.32
N GLY A 355 12.02 -19.92 17.22
CA GLY A 355 11.30 -21.18 17.06
C GLY A 355 9.86 -21.18 17.59
N ASN A 356 9.59 -20.56 18.74
CA ASN A 356 8.23 -20.55 19.33
C ASN A 356 7.54 -19.19 19.36
N GLN A 357 8.29 -18.11 19.12
CA GLN A 357 7.81 -16.73 19.12
C GLN A 357 8.74 -15.85 18.28
N PHE A 358 8.16 -14.78 17.76
CA PHE A 358 8.88 -13.70 17.10
C PHE A 358 9.15 -12.55 18.07
N VAL A 359 10.35 -11.99 18.02
CA VAL A 359 10.78 -10.87 18.87
C VAL A 359 11.22 -9.70 18.00
N ASP A 360 10.63 -8.52 18.21
CA ASP A 360 11.05 -7.30 17.52
C ASP A 360 12.48 -6.91 17.94
N ILE A 361 13.40 -6.98 16.99
CA ILE A 361 14.81 -6.65 17.13
C ILE A 361 15.20 -5.38 16.37
N SER A 362 14.27 -4.62 15.78
CA SER A 362 14.58 -3.45 14.94
C SER A 362 15.54 -2.47 15.60
N ASN A 363 15.39 -2.23 16.91
CA ASN A 363 16.30 -1.35 17.66
C ASN A 363 17.70 -1.94 17.88
N HIS A 364 17.82 -3.26 17.94
CA HIS A 364 19.10 -3.94 18.15
C HIS A 364 19.94 -3.97 16.88
N ILE A 365 19.33 -3.98 15.69
CA ILE A 365 20.02 -4.12 14.41
C ILE A 365 20.14 -2.80 13.62
N GLY A 366 19.97 -1.66 14.27
CA GLY A 366 20.15 -0.35 13.63
C GLY A 366 18.98 0.14 12.77
N LEU A 367 17.84 -0.57 12.79
CA LEU A 367 16.63 -0.24 12.03
C LEU A 367 15.56 0.46 12.86
N LYS A 368 15.94 1.06 14.00
CA LYS A 368 15.01 1.85 14.82
C LYS A 368 14.53 3.09 14.06
N ASP A 369 13.22 3.35 14.14
CA ASP A 369 12.57 4.53 13.57
C ASP A 369 12.84 4.69 12.06
N VAL A 370 13.13 3.57 11.36
CA VAL A 370 13.25 3.55 9.90
C VAL A 370 11.86 3.54 9.28
N ASP A 371 11.60 4.55 8.45
CA ASP A 371 10.34 4.68 7.73
C ASP A 371 10.14 3.49 6.77
N SER A 372 8.94 2.89 6.82
CA SER A 372 8.48 1.83 5.92
C SER A 372 8.37 2.30 4.47
N GLY A 373 8.13 1.34 3.57
CA GLY A 373 7.89 1.58 2.16
C GLY A 373 6.67 0.85 1.61
N PHE A 374 6.53 0.93 0.29
CA PHE A 374 5.61 0.11 -0.50
C PHE A 374 6.27 -1.17 -1.02
N SER A 375 7.60 -1.20 -1.00
CA SER A 375 8.42 -2.39 -1.25
C SER A 375 9.45 -2.52 -0.12
N GLY A 376 9.72 -3.76 0.27
CA GLY A 376 10.66 -4.13 1.32
C GLY A 376 11.24 -5.49 0.96
N ASN A 377 12.45 -5.51 0.41
CA ASN A 377 13.10 -6.72 -0.06
C ASN A 377 14.32 -7.05 0.79
N LEU A 378 14.49 -8.34 1.11
CA LEU A 378 15.72 -8.90 1.64
C LEU A 378 16.51 -9.55 0.50
N VAL A 379 17.71 -9.06 0.20
CA VAL A 379 18.47 -9.45 -1.00
C VAL A 379 19.97 -9.25 -0.77
N ASP A 380 20.81 -10.17 -1.24
CA ASP A 380 22.27 -10.05 -1.19
C ASP A 380 22.77 -9.26 -2.42
N TYR A 381 22.79 -7.91 -2.34
CA TYR A 381 23.06 -7.06 -3.52
C TYR A 381 24.55 -6.93 -3.85
N ASP A 382 25.44 -7.20 -2.89
CA ASP A 382 26.90 -7.12 -3.05
C ASP A 382 27.62 -8.48 -3.03
N ASN A 383 26.85 -9.58 -3.05
CA ASN A 383 27.30 -10.97 -3.13
C ASN A 383 28.22 -11.38 -1.97
N ASP A 384 28.07 -10.77 -0.79
CA ASP A 384 28.87 -11.09 0.39
C ASP A 384 28.32 -12.28 1.20
N GLY A 385 27.07 -12.67 0.93
CA GLY A 385 26.38 -13.79 1.55
C GLY A 385 25.39 -13.40 2.64
N ASP A 386 25.33 -12.13 3.03
CA ASP A 386 24.38 -11.61 4.00
C ASP A 386 23.21 -10.91 3.27
N LEU A 387 21.97 -11.12 3.72
CA LEU A 387 20.82 -10.46 3.08
C LEU A 387 20.70 -9.01 3.54
N ASP A 388 20.65 -8.09 2.58
CA ASP A 388 20.50 -6.65 2.76
C ASP A 388 19.06 -6.19 2.62
N LEU A 389 18.76 -4.97 3.08
CA LEU A 389 17.40 -4.43 3.05
C LEU A 389 17.27 -3.27 2.06
N TYR A 390 16.41 -3.44 1.06
CA TYR A 390 15.98 -2.36 0.18
C TYR A 390 14.53 -1.94 0.44
N ILE A 391 14.28 -0.62 0.43
CA ILE A 391 12.95 -0.03 0.67
C ILE A 391 12.61 0.96 -0.45
N ALA A 392 11.58 0.64 -1.24
CA ALA A 392 10.97 1.60 -2.17
C ALA A 392 9.91 2.42 -1.46
N ARG A 393 9.97 3.75 -1.57
CA ARG A 393 9.15 4.65 -0.74
C ARG A 393 8.06 5.40 -1.48
N SER A 394 7.06 5.74 -0.67
CA SER A 394 6.10 6.82 -0.89
C SER A 394 5.09 6.68 -2.02
N GLY A 395 5.14 5.66 -2.88
CA GLY A 395 4.04 5.23 -3.78
C GLY A 395 2.94 6.26 -4.05
N TRP A 396 1.72 6.08 -3.54
CA TRP A 396 0.61 7.03 -3.76
C TRP A 396 0.73 8.34 -2.95
N SER A 397 1.63 8.41 -1.98
CA SER A 397 1.89 9.60 -1.15
C SER A 397 2.77 10.65 -1.85
N GLY A 398 3.35 10.32 -3.00
CA GLY A 398 4.20 11.22 -3.78
C GLY A 398 5.68 10.88 -3.64
N PRO A 399 6.58 11.79 -4.03
CA PRO A 399 7.99 11.45 -4.11
C PRO A 399 8.64 11.34 -2.73
N GLY A 400 9.25 10.20 -2.46
CA GLY A 400 10.13 9.96 -1.32
C GLY A 400 11.43 9.32 -1.77
N SER A 401 12.50 9.47 -0.97
CA SER A 401 13.78 8.81 -1.26
C SER A 401 13.71 7.35 -0.85
N ASN A 402 14.06 6.47 -1.78
CA ASN A 402 14.29 5.06 -1.49
C ASN A 402 15.49 4.88 -0.53
N ALA A 403 15.61 3.70 0.08
CA ALA A 403 16.74 3.38 0.93
C ALA A 403 17.29 1.98 0.70
N LEU A 404 18.61 1.86 0.82
CA LEU A 404 19.35 0.61 0.84
C LEU A 404 20.18 0.55 2.13
N TYR A 405 20.01 -0.52 2.88
CA TYR A 405 20.75 -0.81 4.09
C TYR A 405 21.55 -2.08 3.91
N ARG A 406 22.89 -1.99 4.00
CA ARG A 406 23.76 -3.16 3.96
C ARG A 406 23.74 -3.86 5.31
N ASN A 407 23.63 -5.18 5.33
CA ASN A 407 23.79 -6.00 6.52
C ASN A 407 25.29 -6.23 6.80
N ASP A 408 25.80 -5.66 7.89
CA ASP A 408 27.18 -5.87 8.35
C ASP A 408 27.25 -6.98 9.43
N GLY A 409 26.30 -7.92 9.41
CA GLY A 409 26.09 -9.01 10.37
C GLY A 409 25.19 -8.60 11.53
N ASP A 410 25.73 -7.90 12.53
CA ASP A 410 24.97 -7.52 13.74
C ASP A 410 24.16 -6.21 13.56
N GLN A 411 24.32 -5.51 12.44
CA GLN A 411 23.74 -4.19 12.19
C GLN A 411 23.45 -3.96 10.71
N PHE A 412 22.40 -3.19 10.43
CA PHE A 412 22.14 -2.61 9.13
C PHE A 412 22.72 -1.19 9.03
N THR A 413 23.52 -0.93 8.01
CA THR A 413 24.12 0.38 7.71
C THR A 413 23.46 1.00 6.50
N ASP A 414 22.94 2.24 6.64
CA ASP A 414 22.39 3.01 5.53
C ASP A 414 23.50 3.36 4.52
N VAL A 415 23.41 2.77 3.33
CA VAL A 415 24.31 3.00 2.20
C VAL A 415 23.61 3.70 1.03
N SER A 416 22.37 4.17 1.20
CA SER A 416 21.49 4.66 0.13
C SER A 416 22.14 5.73 -0.75
N ALA A 417 22.83 6.70 -0.13
CA ALA A 417 23.51 7.77 -0.87
C ALA A 417 24.83 7.30 -1.51
N ALA A 418 25.48 6.29 -0.94
CA ALA A 418 26.73 5.74 -1.45
C ALA A 418 26.49 4.77 -2.62
N SER A 419 25.39 4.01 -2.57
CA SER A 419 24.97 3.10 -3.64
C SER A 419 24.42 3.84 -4.86
N GLY A 420 23.86 5.04 -4.67
CA GLY A 420 23.21 5.81 -5.73
C GLY A 420 21.75 5.40 -5.98
N THR A 421 21.16 4.61 -5.08
CA THR A 421 19.77 4.12 -5.16
C THR A 421 18.82 4.89 -4.24
N ASN A 422 19.20 6.10 -3.79
CA ASN A 422 18.36 6.98 -2.98
C ASN A 422 17.52 7.95 -3.83
N ASP A 423 17.20 7.55 -5.06
CA ASP A 423 16.41 8.34 -5.98
C ASP A 423 15.05 8.67 -5.37
N GLY A 424 14.56 9.86 -5.70
CA GLY A 424 13.27 10.34 -5.24
C GLY A 424 12.18 9.95 -6.23
N GLY A 425 11.08 9.39 -5.73
CA GLY A 425 9.92 9.08 -6.57
C GLY A 425 8.77 8.47 -5.79
N SER A 426 7.67 8.25 -6.48
CA SER A 426 6.49 7.53 -6.02
C SER A 426 6.68 6.02 -6.21
N GLY A 427 7.69 5.43 -5.55
CA GLY A 427 8.07 4.01 -5.70
C GLY A 427 7.04 3.06 -5.10
N PHE A 428 6.64 2.04 -5.86
CA PHE A 428 5.71 0.98 -5.46
C PHE A 428 6.41 -0.34 -5.21
N VAL A 429 6.78 -1.02 -6.29
CA VAL A 429 7.39 -2.35 -6.25
C VAL A 429 8.84 -2.21 -6.71
N SER A 430 9.77 -2.69 -5.90
CA SER A 430 11.12 -2.99 -6.38
C SER A 430 11.24 -4.47 -6.71
N LEU A 431 11.94 -4.76 -7.82
CA LEU A 431 12.26 -6.10 -8.27
C LEU A 431 13.77 -6.24 -8.40
N TRP A 432 14.27 -7.38 -7.97
CA TRP A 432 15.69 -7.73 -8.05
C TRP A 432 15.92 -8.88 -9.02
N GLY A 433 16.95 -8.79 -9.84
CA GLY A 433 17.33 -9.82 -10.82
C GLY A 433 18.62 -9.46 -11.54
N ASP A 434 19.36 -10.45 -12.00
CA ASP A 434 20.58 -10.26 -12.81
C ASP A 434 20.16 -10.13 -14.28
N THR A 435 20.03 -8.90 -14.79
CA THR A 435 19.39 -8.65 -16.10
C THR A 435 20.37 -8.64 -17.26
N ASP A 436 21.67 -8.52 -16.99
CA ASP A 436 22.74 -8.62 -17.97
C ASP A 436 23.64 -9.86 -17.79
N ASN A 437 23.25 -10.76 -16.88
CA ASN A 437 23.90 -12.04 -16.60
C ASN A 437 25.37 -11.88 -16.19
N ASP A 438 25.71 -10.78 -15.49
CA ASP A 438 27.06 -10.47 -15.02
C ASP A 438 27.39 -11.02 -13.63
N GLY A 439 26.40 -11.62 -12.95
CA GLY A 439 26.50 -12.20 -11.62
C GLY A 439 26.11 -11.25 -10.49
N ASN A 440 25.83 -9.98 -10.77
CA ASN A 440 25.37 -8.99 -9.79
C ASN A 440 23.87 -8.73 -9.97
N LEU A 441 23.16 -8.50 -8.87
CA LEU A 441 21.73 -8.22 -8.94
C LEU A 441 21.48 -6.77 -9.32
N ASP A 442 20.70 -6.56 -10.37
CA ASP A 442 20.14 -5.30 -10.81
C ASP A 442 18.80 -5.03 -10.12
N LEU A 443 18.35 -3.77 -10.22
CA LEU A 443 17.15 -3.27 -9.56
C LEU A 443 16.21 -2.59 -10.56
N PHE A 444 14.96 -3.02 -10.59
CA PHE A 444 13.87 -2.30 -11.25
C PHE A 444 12.91 -1.72 -10.22
N ILE A 445 12.43 -0.49 -10.44
CA ILE A 445 11.46 0.18 -9.57
C ILE A 445 10.24 0.59 -10.40
N ALA A 446 9.07 0.04 -10.06
CA ALA A 446 7.78 0.56 -10.51
C ALA A 446 7.48 1.87 -9.77
N ASN A 447 7.27 2.96 -10.51
CA ASN A 447 7.30 4.32 -9.98
C ASN A 447 6.38 5.24 -10.81
N GLY A 448 6.02 6.42 -10.29
CA GLY A 448 5.40 7.48 -11.08
C GLY A 448 3.89 7.38 -11.29
N ILE A 449 3.21 6.36 -10.77
CA ILE A 449 1.76 6.21 -10.93
C ILE A 449 0.97 7.38 -10.28
N ALA A 450 1.57 8.07 -9.31
CA ALA A 450 0.99 9.27 -8.70
C ALA A 450 0.94 10.49 -9.66
N GLY A 451 1.57 10.42 -10.83
CA GLY A 451 1.61 11.52 -11.82
C GLY A 451 2.42 12.73 -11.34
N ASP A 452 3.45 12.48 -10.53
CA ASP A 452 4.33 13.50 -9.93
C ASP A 452 5.55 13.86 -10.80
N GLY A 453 5.68 13.24 -11.97
CA GLY A 453 6.80 13.41 -12.90
C GLY A 453 7.93 12.39 -12.72
N SER A 454 7.86 11.52 -11.72
CA SER A 454 8.71 10.32 -11.66
C SER A 454 8.23 9.25 -12.66
N SER A 455 9.11 8.32 -13.00
CA SER A 455 8.87 7.22 -13.96
C SER A 455 9.54 5.96 -13.43
N ASN A 456 9.08 4.80 -13.89
CA ASN A 456 9.77 3.53 -13.69
C ASN A 456 11.27 3.66 -14.02
N ALA A 457 12.10 2.99 -13.24
CA ALA A 457 13.55 3.09 -13.35
C ALA A 457 14.21 1.71 -13.29
N HIS A 458 15.22 1.49 -14.13
CA HIS A 458 16.09 0.33 -14.14
C HIS A 458 17.50 0.75 -13.73
N TYR A 459 18.11 0.03 -12.81
CA TYR A 459 19.42 0.31 -12.23
C TYR A 459 20.31 -0.91 -12.40
N ARG A 460 21.40 -0.73 -13.14
CA ARG A 460 22.42 -1.76 -13.30
C ARG A 460 23.43 -1.67 -12.16
N ASN A 461 23.74 -2.80 -11.54
CA ASN A 461 24.76 -2.90 -10.50
C ASN A 461 26.15 -2.88 -11.12
N ASN A 462 27.08 -2.10 -10.58
CA ASN A 462 28.46 -2.02 -11.11
C ASN A 462 29.41 -3.04 -10.47
N GLY A 463 28.91 -3.95 -9.63
CA GLY A 463 29.70 -4.99 -8.94
C GLY A 463 30.64 -4.44 -7.85
N ASN A 464 30.40 -3.21 -7.41
CA ASN A 464 31.20 -2.53 -6.38
C ASN A 464 30.33 -1.85 -5.31
N GLY A 465 29.07 -2.30 -5.21
CA GLY A 465 28.05 -1.75 -4.31
C GLY A 465 27.43 -0.43 -4.78
N THR A 466 27.64 -0.03 -6.04
CA THR A 466 27.02 1.17 -6.62
C THR A 466 26.20 0.82 -7.86
N PHE A 467 25.17 1.62 -8.12
CA PHE A 467 24.22 1.43 -9.21
C PHE A 467 24.26 2.59 -10.19
N VAL A 468 23.90 2.32 -11.45
CA VAL A 468 23.69 3.32 -12.48
C VAL A 468 22.33 3.14 -13.13
N GLU A 469 21.55 4.22 -13.22
CA GLU A 469 20.26 4.23 -13.91
C GLU A 469 20.48 4.02 -15.42
N THR A 470 19.82 3.02 -15.99
CA THR A 470 20.01 2.57 -17.38
C THR A 470 18.69 2.43 -18.15
N THR A 471 17.56 2.90 -17.64
CA THR A 471 16.22 2.73 -18.22
C THR A 471 16.18 3.07 -19.71
N ASN A 472 16.69 4.25 -20.07
CA ASN A 472 16.70 4.71 -21.47
C ASN A 472 17.72 3.93 -22.33
N GLU A 473 18.87 3.57 -21.76
CA GLU A 473 19.92 2.83 -22.46
C GLU A 473 19.48 1.39 -22.73
N ALA A 474 18.75 0.79 -21.79
CA ALA A 474 18.14 -0.52 -21.88
C ALA A 474 16.91 -0.56 -22.82
N GLY A 475 16.47 0.59 -23.36
CA GLY A 475 15.32 0.65 -24.26
C GLY A 475 13.96 0.48 -23.58
N LEU A 476 13.90 0.66 -22.27
CA LEU A 476 12.66 0.63 -21.50
C LEU A 476 11.95 1.97 -21.62
N HIS A 477 10.73 1.95 -22.16
CA HIS A 477 9.94 3.15 -22.43
C HIS A 477 8.52 2.97 -21.92
N PHE A 478 8.13 3.80 -20.96
CA PHE A 478 6.83 3.71 -20.28
C PHE A 478 5.99 4.95 -20.58
N ASP A 479 4.72 4.73 -20.96
CA ASP A 479 3.79 5.83 -21.23
C ASP A 479 3.30 6.51 -19.94
N LEU A 480 3.18 5.73 -18.86
CA LEU A 480 2.80 6.16 -17.52
C LEU A 480 3.59 5.37 -16.48
N GLY A 481 3.66 5.89 -15.26
CA GLY A 481 4.14 5.13 -14.12
C GLY A 481 3.22 3.96 -13.77
N THR A 482 3.75 2.96 -13.05
CA THR A 482 3.04 1.70 -12.79
C THR A 482 3.09 1.28 -11.33
N VAL A 483 2.30 0.27 -10.96
CA VAL A 483 2.23 -0.29 -9.60
C VAL A 483 2.93 -1.65 -9.55
N GLY A 484 2.56 -2.57 -10.45
CA GLY A 484 3.06 -3.94 -10.46
C GLY A 484 3.97 -4.25 -11.63
N ALA A 485 4.94 -5.13 -11.37
CA ALA A 485 5.80 -5.72 -12.36
C ALA A 485 6.27 -7.10 -11.87
N ALA A 486 6.83 -7.92 -12.76
CA ALA A 486 7.49 -9.18 -12.40
C ALA A 486 8.66 -9.45 -13.36
N PHE A 487 9.73 -10.03 -12.82
CA PHE A 487 10.79 -10.65 -13.63
C PHE A 487 10.50 -12.14 -13.84
N GLY A 488 10.83 -12.66 -15.02
CA GLY A 488 10.90 -14.09 -15.29
C GLY A 488 11.38 -14.39 -16.70
N ASP A 489 12.08 -15.52 -16.88
CA ASP A 489 12.55 -15.97 -18.21
C ASP A 489 11.44 -16.78 -18.89
N TYR A 490 10.51 -16.08 -19.54
CA TYR A 490 9.29 -16.72 -20.07
C TYR A 490 9.55 -17.48 -21.37
N ASP A 491 10.67 -17.19 -22.05
CA ASP A 491 11.03 -17.80 -23.33
C ASP A 491 12.26 -18.75 -23.25
N LEU A 492 12.70 -19.03 -22.02
CA LEU A 492 13.74 -19.99 -21.66
C LEU A 492 15.07 -19.75 -22.37
N ASP A 493 15.38 -18.50 -22.71
CA ASP A 493 16.61 -18.12 -23.40
C ASP A 493 17.79 -17.86 -22.45
N GLY A 494 17.51 -17.76 -21.15
CA GLY A 494 18.49 -17.56 -20.08
C GLY A 494 18.58 -16.11 -19.60
N ASP A 495 17.90 -15.17 -20.24
CA ASP A 495 17.86 -13.76 -19.86
C ASP A 495 16.51 -13.45 -19.16
N LEU A 496 16.54 -12.70 -18.05
CA LEU A 496 15.30 -12.34 -17.34
C LEU A 496 14.50 -11.30 -18.13
N ASP A 497 13.23 -11.59 -18.40
CA ASP A 497 12.27 -10.67 -19.01
C ASP A 497 11.44 -9.92 -17.98
N LEU A 498 10.88 -8.78 -18.38
CA LEU A 498 10.11 -7.90 -17.49
C LEU A 498 8.67 -7.74 -17.96
N PHE A 499 7.71 -8.23 -17.17
CA PHE A 499 6.30 -7.90 -17.33
C PHE A 499 5.94 -6.69 -16.47
N VAL A 500 5.23 -5.72 -17.04
CA VAL A 500 4.74 -4.54 -16.32
C VAL A 500 3.25 -4.40 -16.51
N THR A 501 2.53 -4.33 -15.39
CA THR A 501 1.07 -4.21 -15.40
C THR A 501 0.64 -2.80 -15.80
N GLY A 502 -0.37 -2.70 -16.65
CA GLY A 502 -0.95 -1.43 -17.04
C GLY A 502 -1.99 -0.94 -16.03
N PHE A 503 -1.96 0.36 -15.71
CA PHE A 503 -2.99 1.00 -14.87
C PHE A 503 -3.76 2.02 -15.72
N GLU A 504 -4.91 1.59 -16.26
CA GLU A 504 -5.65 2.35 -17.30
C GLU A 504 -4.83 2.57 -18.60
N THR A 505 -3.85 1.70 -18.83
CA THR A 505 -3.07 1.55 -20.07
C THR A 505 -2.88 0.07 -20.38
N PRO A 506 -2.49 -0.33 -21.60
CA PRO A 506 -2.08 -1.70 -21.89
C PRO A 506 -0.91 -2.15 -21.03
N ASN A 507 -0.81 -3.45 -20.77
CA ASN A 507 0.38 -4.07 -20.17
C ASN A 507 1.56 -3.98 -21.15
N ALA A 508 2.77 -4.05 -20.60
CA ALA A 508 4.00 -4.23 -21.37
C ALA A 508 4.69 -5.54 -20.98
N LEU A 509 5.31 -6.20 -21.95
CA LEU A 509 6.14 -7.39 -21.77
C LEU A 509 7.43 -7.10 -22.51
N TYR A 510 8.47 -6.77 -21.76
CA TYR A 510 9.78 -6.45 -22.26
C TYR A 510 10.61 -7.71 -22.30
N ARG A 511 10.77 -8.26 -23.50
CA ARG A 511 11.70 -9.36 -23.70
C ARG A 511 13.13 -8.84 -23.69
N ASN A 512 13.99 -9.44 -22.88
CA ASN A 512 15.42 -9.19 -22.90
C ASN A 512 16.01 -9.69 -24.23
N ARG A 513 17.16 -9.15 -24.63
CA ARG A 513 17.84 -9.54 -25.88
C ARG A 513 19.21 -10.15 -25.63
N GLY A 514 19.62 -10.27 -24.37
CA GLY A 514 20.95 -10.74 -23.96
C GLY A 514 22.09 -9.76 -24.28
N ASP A 515 21.75 -8.51 -24.64
CA ASP A 515 22.71 -7.44 -24.92
C ASP A 515 22.54 -6.22 -24.00
N GLY A 516 21.82 -6.41 -22.89
CA GLY A 516 21.45 -5.35 -21.95
C GLY A 516 20.32 -4.44 -22.44
N THR A 517 19.66 -4.79 -23.55
CA THR A 517 18.49 -4.06 -24.06
C THR A 517 17.22 -4.91 -24.11
N PHE A 518 16.09 -4.24 -23.97
CA PHE A 518 14.76 -4.85 -23.95
C PHE A 518 13.92 -4.45 -25.17
N VAL A 519 12.89 -5.24 -25.44
CA VAL A 519 11.88 -4.93 -26.47
C VAL A 519 10.48 -5.27 -25.99
N ASP A 520 9.56 -4.31 -26.08
CA ASP A 520 8.14 -4.56 -25.79
C ASP A 520 7.52 -5.46 -26.87
N VAL A 521 7.11 -6.66 -26.46
CA VAL A 521 6.45 -7.68 -27.26
C VAL A 521 5.01 -7.94 -26.81
N ALA A 522 4.45 -7.16 -25.88
CA ALA A 522 3.14 -7.44 -25.26
C ALA A 522 2.01 -7.67 -26.27
N ARG A 523 1.96 -6.87 -27.34
CA ARG A 523 0.96 -7.02 -28.41
C ARG A 523 1.23 -8.25 -29.29
N ALA A 524 2.49 -8.57 -29.55
CA ALA A 524 2.87 -9.71 -30.36
C ALA A 524 2.61 -11.05 -29.63
N SER A 525 2.83 -11.04 -28.31
CA SER A 525 2.63 -12.17 -27.40
C SER A 525 1.21 -12.26 -26.82
N ASN A 526 0.30 -11.33 -27.18
CA ASN A 526 -1.11 -11.34 -26.77
C ASN A 526 -1.38 -11.13 -25.26
N VAL A 527 -0.52 -10.35 -24.59
CA VAL A 527 -0.63 -10.03 -23.14
C VAL A 527 -0.88 -8.55 -22.85
N ALA A 528 -0.93 -7.70 -23.88
CA ALA A 528 -1.18 -6.26 -23.72
C ALA A 528 -2.54 -5.94 -23.05
N GLY A 529 -3.50 -6.86 -23.11
CA GLY A 529 -4.83 -6.68 -22.53
C GLY A 529 -5.67 -5.59 -23.21
N SER A 530 -6.79 -5.21 -22.59
CA SER A 530 -7.70 -4.17 -23.11
C SER A 530 -7.17 -2.75 -22.96
N GLY A 531 -6.19 -2.55 -22.07
CA GLY A 531 -5.69 -1.25 -21.66
C GLY A 531 -6.63 -0.44 -20.77
N THR A 532 -7.73 -1.04 -20.29
CA THR A 532 -8.69 -0.40 -19.37
C THR A 532 -8.66 -1.00 -17.97
N LEU A 533 -7.92 -2.10 -17.80
CA LEU A 533 -7.77 -2.75 -16.51
C LEU A 533 -6.89 -1.88 -15.60
N ARG A 534 -7.22 -1.88 -14.31
CA ARG A 534 -6.41 -1.28 -13.26
C ARG A 534 -5.50 -2.34 -12.68
N GLY A 535 -4.53 -2.79 -13.48
CA GLY A 535 -3.55 -3.79 -13.10
C GLY A 535 -2.82 -3.40 -11.81
N TYR A 536 -2.54 -4.37 -10.94
CA TYR A 536 -1.97 -4.05 -9.60
C TYR A 536 -0.73 -4.87 -9.24
N VAL A 537 -0.83 -6.18 -9.06
CA VAL A 537 0.34 -7.08 -8.88
C VAL A 537 0.36 -8.14 -9.97
N SER A 538 1.56 -8.64 -10.30
CA SER A 538 1.77 -9.65 -11.34
C SER A 538 2.85 -10.65 -10.94
N PHE A 539 2.79 -11.85 -11.50
CA PHE A 539 3.71 -12.95 -11.22
C PHE A 539 3.99 -13.75 -12.49
N PHE A 540 5.22 -14.22 -12.62
CA PHE A 540 5.56 -15.35 -13.49
C PHE A 540 5.56 -16.63 -12.65
N PHE A 541 4.86 -17.67 -13.12
CA PHE A 541 4.83 -18.99 -12.48
C PHE A 541 4.30 -20.04 -13.45
N ASP A 542 4.71 -21.30 -13.29
CA ASP A 542 4.20 -22.42 -14.09
C ASP A 542 3.00 -23.05 -13.35
N TYR A 543 1.78 -22.68 -13.76
CA TYR A 543 0.57 -23.07 -12.99
C TYR A 543 0.06 -24.46 -13.34
N ASP A 544 0.36 -24.98 -14.54
CA ASP A 544 -0.09 -26.29 -15.01
C ASP A 544 1.02 -27.35 -15.12
N ASN A 545 2.24 -26.98 -14.70
CA ASN A 545 3.45 -27.80 -14.69
C ASN A 545 3.87 -28.27 -16.10
N ASP A 546 3.69 -27.43 -17.11
CA ASP A 546 4.12 -27.72 -18.49
C ASP A 546 5.60 -27.35 -18.77
N GLY A 547 6.22 -26.59 -17.86
CA GLY A 547 7.62 -26.19 -17.90
C GLY A 547 7.89 -24.84 -18.55
N ASP A 548 6.85 -24.11 -18.94
CA ASP A 548 6.88 -22.74 -19.45
C ASP A 548 6.23 -21.79 -18.40
N LEU A 549 6.77 -20.57 -18.23
CA LEU A 549 6.22 -19.63 -17.26
C LEU A 549 4.98 -18.92 -17.80
N ASP A 550 3.90 -18.94 -17.02
CA ASP A 550 2.65 -18.22 -17.25
C ASP A 550 2.61 -16.89 -16.51
N ILE A 551 1.68 -16.01 -16.88
CA ILE A 551 1.51 -14.70 -16.23
C ILE A 551 0.15 -14.63 -15.56
N LEU A 552 0.13 -14.38 -14.26
CA LEU A 552 -1.06 -13.91 -13.55
C LEU A 552 -0.90 -12.41 -13.25
N THR A 553 -1.85 -11.59 -13.69
CA THR A 553 -1.95 -10.17 -13.28
C THR A 553 -3.30 -9.91 -12.64
N THR A 554 -3.29 -9.19 -11.53
CA THR A 554 -4.50 -8.86 -10.78
C THR A 554 -5.04 -7.49 -11.17
N CYS A 555 -6.22 -7.12 -10.66
CA CYS A 555 -6.80 -5.81 -10.90
C CYS A 555 -7.50 -5.25 -9.65
N LEU A 556 -7.54 -3.92 -9.54
CA LEU A 556 -8.26 -3.22 -8.48
C LEU A 556 -9.74 -3.00 -8.87
N ALA A 557 -10.59 -4.01 -8.67
CA ALA A 557 -12.02 -3.87 -8.92
C ALA A 557 -12.77 -3.08 -7.84
N GLY A 558 -13.84 -2.40 -8.25
CA GLY A 558 -14.76 -1.73 -7.34
C GLY A 558 -15.58 -2.72 -6.51
N PHE A 559 -16.03 -2.29 -5.33
CA PHE A 559 -16.72 -3.19 -4.42
C PHE A 559 -18.04 -3.71 -4.98
N LYS A 560 -18.75 -2.90 -5.77
CA LYS A 560 -19.99 -3.32 -6.41
C LYS A 560 -19.76 -4.51 -7.34
N GLU A 561 -18.76 -4.42 -8.21
CA GLU A 561 -18.40 -5.48 -9.15
C GLU A 561 -17.99 -6.75 -8.39
N SER A 562 -17.23 -6.61 -7.31
CA SER A 562 -16.83 -7.74 -6.44
C SER A 562 -18.01 -8.40 -5.73
N LEU A 563 -19.01 -7.62 -5.31
CA LEU A 563 -20.24 -8.17 -4.72
C LEU A 563 -21.13 -8.84 -5.77
N GLU A 564 -21.27 -8.26 -6.96
CA GLU A 564 -22.05 -8.86 -8.05
C GLU A 564 -21.52 -10.26 -8.39
N GLY A 565 -20.19 -10.42 -8.48
CA GLY A 565 -19.52 -11.69 -8.75
C GLY A 565 -19.81 -12.82 -7.77
N GLN A 566 -20.19 -12.48 -6.54
CA GLN A 566 -20.44 -13.41 -5.45
C GLN A 566 -21.90 -13.83 -5.31
N ARG A 567 -22.83 -13.18 -6.01
CA ARG A 567 -24.26 -13.51 -5.89
C ARG A 567 -24.61 -14.80 -6.62
N ILE A 568 -25.59 -15.51 -6.05
CA ILE A 568 -26.21 -16.63 -6.75
C ILE A 568 -26.82 -16.17 -8.08
N GLY A 569 -26.60 -16.95 -9.14
CA GLY A 569 -27.06 -16.63 -10.50
C GLY A 569 -26.20 -15.61 -11.25
N TYR A 570 -25.07 -15.18 -10.69
CA TYR A 570 -24.09 -14.38 -11.42
C TYR A 570 -23.66 -15.07 -12.72
N THR A 571 -23.57 -14.29 -13.79
CA THR A 571 -23.03 -14.72 -15.08
C THR A 571 -21.84 -13.82 -15.38
N ALA A 572 -20.65 -14.40 -15.48
CA ALA A 572 -19.45 -13.64 -15.76
C ALA A 572 -19.56 -12.91 -17.11
N PRO A 573 -19.27 -11.61 -17.15
CA PRO A 573 -19.18 -10.88 -18.41
C PRO A 573 -18.09 -11.46 -19.30
N THR A 574 -18.38 -11.60 -20.59
CA THR A 574 -17.40 -12.03 -21.60
C THR A 574 -16.59 -10.86 -22.15
N ASP A 575 -16.76 -9.65 -21.60
CA ASP A 575 -16.02 -8.47 -22.02
C ASP A 575 -14.57 -8.56 -21.50
N PRO A 576 -13.55 -8.56 -22.38
CA PRO A 576 -12.15 -8.55 -21.96
C PRO A 576 -11.78 -7.36 -21.06
N ALA A 577 -12.54 -6.26 -21.13
CA ALA A 577 -12.35 -5.08 -20.28
C ALA A 577 -12.94 -5.23 -18.86
N TYR A 578 -13.66 -6.31 -18.56
CA TYR A 578 -14.22 -6.54 -17.25
C TYR A 578 -13.09 -6.80 -16.22
N PRO A 579 -13.13 -6.15 -15.03
CA PRO A 579 -12.02 -6.12 -14.09
C PRO A 579 -11.91 -7.42 -13.28
N THR A 580 -11.46 -8.49 -13.91
CA THR A 580 -11.06 -9.74 -13.26
C THR A 580 -9.54 -9.87 -13.25
N PRO A 581 -8.97 -10.67 -12.33
CA PRO A 581 -7.64 -11.20 -12.53
C PRO A 581 -7.52 -11.85 -13.91
N LYS A 582 -6.33 -11.71 -14.52
CA LYS A 582 -6.01 -12.28 -15.83
C LYS A 582 -4.91 -13.31 -15.69
N LEU A 583 -5.23 -14.56 -16.04
CA LEU A 583 -4.26 -15.65 -16.18
C LEU A 583 -3.99 -15.87 -17.67
N TYR A 584 -2.75 -15.60 -18.08
CA TYR A 584 -2.25 -15.78 -19.42
C TYR A 584 -1.38 -17.04 -19.44
N ARG A 585 -1.88 -18.11 -20.06
CA ARG A 585 -1.10 -19.34 -20.24
C ARG A 585 -0.12 -19.17 -21.39
N ASN A 586 1.14 -19.53 -21.18
CA ASN A 586 2.17 -19.55 -22.20
C ASN A 586 1.98 -20.78 -23.10
N GLU A 587 1.89 -20.60 -24.42
CA GLU A 587 1.75 -21.72 -25.36
C GLU A 587 3.12 -22.24 -25.86
N GLY A 588 4.19 -21.77 -25.20
CA GLY A 588 5.57 -22.19 -25.45
C GLY A 588 6.12 -21.76 -26.82
N PRO A 589 7.22 -22.38 -27.26
CA PRO A 589 7.93 -21.98 -28.47
C PRO A 589 7.20 -22.33 -29.77
N ILE A 590 6.22 -23.24 -29.73
CA ILE A 590 5.56 -23.79 -30.94
C ILE A 590 4.79 -22.71 -31.70
N GLU A 591 4.17 -21.77 -30.98
CA GLU A 591 3.42 -20.64 -31.56
C GLU A 591 4.16 -19.30 -31.47
N GLY A 592 5.45 -19.33 -31.16
CA GLY A 592 6.31 -18.15 -31.08
C GLY A 592 6.14 -17.36 -29.78
N TRP A 593 6.11 -18.06 -28.64
CA TRP A 593 6.01 -17.49 -27.29
C TRP A 593 4.83 -16.52 -27.13
N ARG A 594 3.64 -17.06 -27.42
CA ARG A 594 2.35 -16.39 -27.32
C ARG A 594 1.62 -16.87 -26.09
N PHE A 595 0.72 -16.02 -25.60
CA PHE A 595 -0.12 -16.35 -24.47
C PHE A 595 -1.60 -16.39 -24.85
N THR A 596 -2.34 -17.25 -24.15
CA THR A 596 -3.81 -17.33 -24.20
C THR A 596 -4.37 -16.85 -22.86
N ASP A 597 -5.31 -15.90 -22.89
CA ASP A 597 -6.11 -15.55 -21.71
C ASP A 597 -7.05 -16.73 -21.40
N VAL A 598 -6.73 -17.46 -20.34
CA VAL A 598 -7.49 -18.64 -19.85
C VAL A 598 -8.24 -18.32 -18.56
N SER A 599 -8.40 -17.04 -18.21
CA SER A 599 -8.95 -16.62 -16.91
C SER A 599 -10.32 -17.22 -16.62
N TYR A 600 -11.17 -17.30 -17.65
CA TYR A 600 -12.51 -17.85 -17.51
C TYR A 600 -12.48 -19.36 -17.29
N GLU A 601 -11.71 -20.08 -18.12
CA GLU A 601 -11.52 -21.52 -18.06
C GLU A 601 -10.86 -21.94 -16.74
N ALA A 602 -9.91 -21.15 -16.26
CA ALA A 602 -9.20 -21.37 -15.01
C ALA A 602 -10.03 -21.04 -13.76
N GLY A 603 -11.20 -20.41 -13.88
CA GLY A 603 -12.09 -20.14 -12.75
C GLY A 603 -11.98 -18.73 -12.14
N PHE A 604 -11.14 -17.84 -12.69
CA PHE A 604 -11.05 -16.41 -12.32
C PHE A 604 -12.19 -15.59 -12.95
N ILE A 605 -13.43 -16.03 -12.74
CA ILE A 605 -14.62 -15.55 -13.45
C ILE A 605 -15.26 -14.28 -12.87
N TYR A 606 -14.72 -13.69 -11.79
CA TYR A 606 -15.32 -12.55 -11.11
C TYR A 606 -14.27 -11.60 -10.53
N ALA A 607 -14.72 -10.37 -10.33
CA ALA A 607 -13.89 -9.24 -9.96
C ALA A 607 -13.55 -9.26 -8.46
N HIS A 608 -12.31 -8.92 -8.13
CA HIS A 608 -11.84 -8.73 -6.75
C HIS A 608 -11.10 -7.41 -6.64
N GLY A 609 -11.19 -6.74 -5.51
CA GLY A 609 -10.37 -5.55 -5.25
C GLY A 609 -8.94 -5.92 -4.87
N VAL A 610 -8.18 -6.59 -5.73
CA VAL A 610 -6.87 -7.12 -5.34
C VAL A 610 -5.84 -5.99 -5.28
N MET A 611 -5.15 -5.88 -4.14
CA MET A 611 -4.04 -4.95 -3.91
C MET A 611 -2.71 -5.67 -3.64
N GLY A 612 -2.77 -6.95 -3.30
CA GLY A 612 -1.58 -7.77 -3.15
C GLY A 612 -1.90 -9.23 -3.39
N GLY A 613 -0.86 -10.04 -3.44
CA GLY A 613 -1.02 -11.48 -3.58
C GLY A 613 0.32 -12.15 -3.79
N ASN A 614 0.30 -13.46 -3.74
CA ASN A 614 1.45 -14.30 -4.04
C ASN A 614 0.99 -15.74 -4.36
N VAL A 615 1.91 -16.59 -4.81
CA VAL A 615 1.67 -17.98 -5.19
C VAL A 615 2.54 -18.95 -4.39
N GLY A 616 2.00 -20.11 -4.03
CA GLY A 616 2.69 -21.12 -3.21
C GLY A 616 1.93 -22.44 -3.18
N ASP A 617 2.63 -23.57 -3.02
CA ASP A 617 2.05 -24.92 -2.96
C ASP A 617 1.79 -25.29 -1.50
N VAL A 618 0.58 -24.99 -0.99
CA VAL A 618 0.30 -25.08 0.46
C VAL A 618 -0.12 -26.45 0.93
N ASP A 619 -0.51 -27.34 0.02
CA ASP A 619 -0.94 -28.70 0.36
C ASP A 619 0.02 -29.77 -0.16
N ASN A 620 1.19 -29.35 -0.64
CA ASN A 620 2.27 -30.21 -1.09
C ASN A 620 1.87 -31.13 -2.26
N ASP A 621 0.86 -30.76 -3.05
CA ASP A 621 0.40 -31.58 -4.17
C ASP A 621 1.21 -31.37 -5.46
N GLY A 622 2.06 -30.34 -5.52
CA GLY A 622 2.94 -30.00 -6.63
C GLY A 622 2.43 -28.87 -7.52
N TYR A 623 1.22 -28.36 -7.28
CA TYR A 623 0.63 -27.24 -8.01
C TYR A 623 0.62 -25.98 -7.15
N LEU A 624 0.97 -24.84 -7.76
CA LEU A 624 1.00 -23.56 -7.04
C LEU A 624 -0.42 -23.01 -6.88
N ASP A 625 -0.80 -22.72 -5.64
CA ASP A 625 -2.03 -22.05 -5.23
C ASP A 625 -1.84 -20.53 -5.21
N VAL A 626 -2.93 -19.78 -5.03
CA VAL A 626 -2.92 -18.31 -5.06
C VAL A 626 -3.62 -17.73 -3.83
N TYR A 627 -2.97 -16.78 -3.15
CA TYR A 627 -3.62 -15.96 -2.14
C TYR A 627 -3.63 -14.49 -2.55
N PHE A 628 -4.82 -13.87 -2.59
CA PHE A 628 -5.02 -12.46 -2.89
C PHE A 628 -5.34 -11.67 -1.63
N GLY A 629 -4.53 -10.64 -1.39
CA GLY A 629 -4.88 -9.52 -0.52
C GLY A 629 -5.86 -8.59 -1.23
N THR A 630 -7.06 -8.44 -0.67
CA THR A 630 -8.15 -7.64 -1.25
C THR A 630 -8.44 -6.40 -0.43
N GLY A 631 -9.15 -5.45 -1.04
CA GLY A 631 -9.73 -4.30 -0.39
C GLY A 631 -9.60 -3.03 -1.21
N ASP A 632 -10.18 -1.95 -0.70
CA ASP A 632 -9.92 -0.59 -1.10
C ASP A 632 -10.02 0.28 0.14
N PRO A 633 -9.57 1.54 0.13
CA PRO A 633 -9.78 2.50 1.20
C PRO A 633 -11.10 2.60 1.99
N ASP A 634 -12.26 2.24 1.46
CA ASP A 634 -13.53 2.43 2.16
C ASP A 634 -13.63 1.49 3.37
N LEU A 635 -13.75 2.05 4.58
CA LEU A 635 -13.96 1.30 5.83
C LEU A 635 -15.25 0.46 5.80
N GLY A 636 -16.21 0.83 4.95
CA GLY A 636 -17.44 0.10 4.73
C GLY A 636 -17.28 -1.15 3.85
N ARG A 637 -16.13 -1.31 3.19
CA ARG A 637 -15.80 -2.47 2.34
C ARG A 637 -15.27 -3.62 3.19
N LEU A 638 -16.17 -4.44 3.72
CA LEU A 638 -15.82 -5.68 4.42
C LEU A 638 -15.63 -6.83 3.42
N GLU A 639 -14.69 -6.70 2.49
CA GLU A 639 -14.36 -7.74 1.52
C GLU A 639 -13.27 -8.68 2.06
N PRO A 640 -13.44 -10.01 1.96
CA PRO A 640 -12.42 -10.95 2.39
C PRO A 640 -11.31 -11.12 1.36
N ASN A 641 -10.08 -11.19 1.85
CA ASN A 641 -8.94 -11.77 1.12
C ASN A 641 -9.31 -13.15 0.56
N ARG A 642 -8.70 -13.54 -0.56
CA ARG A 642 -9.14 -14.72 -1.32
C ARG A 642 -8.06 -15.78 -1.44
N PHE A 643 -8.41 -17.02 -1.14
CA PHE A 643 -7.55 -18.17 -1.35
C PHE A 643 -8.12 -19.05 -2.47
N TYR A 644 -7.30 -19.28 -3.49
CA TYR A 644 -7.61 -20.12 -4.65
C TYR A 644 -6.67 -21.31 -4.68
N ARG A 645 -7.23 -22.51 -4.50
CA ARG A 645 -6.48 -23.75 -4.66
C ARG A 645 -6.42 -24.16 -6.12
N ASN A 646 -5.25 -24.55 -6.60
CA ASN A 646 -5.06 -25.13 -7.92
C ASN A 646 -5.49 -26.60 -7.91
N ASN A 647 -6.34 -26.99 -8.86
CA ASN A 647 -6.88 -28.35 -8.91
C ASN A 647 -5.98 -29.33 -9.70
N GLY A 648 -4.86 -28.86 -10.25
CA GLY A 648 -3.96 -29.65 -11.08
C GLY A 648 -4.51 -30.07 -12.45
N ASN A 649 -5.64 -29.48 -12.85
CA ASN A 649 -6.31 -29.72 -14.12
C ASN A 649 -6.50 -28.43 -14.95
N GLY A 650 -5.75 -27.39 -14.59
CA GLY A 650 -5.84 -26.06 -15.19
C GLY A 650 -6.95 -25.17 -14.64
N THR A 651 -7.63 -25.57 -13.56
CA THR A 651 -8.68 -24.78 -12.90
C THR A 651 -8.33 -24.49 -11.44
N PHE A 652 -8.88 -23.39 -10.91
CA PHE A 652 -8.76 -22.98 -9.52
C PHE A 652 -10.12 -23.00 -8.82
N THR A 653 -10.11 -23.30 -7.52
CA THR A 653 -11.29 -23.27 -6.66
C THR A 653 -11.10 -22.27 -5.52
N ASP A 654 -12.06 -21.36 -5.36
CA ASP A 654 -12.10 -20.45 -4.20
C ASP A 654 -12.40 -21.30 -2.94
N LEU A 655 -11.41 -21.43 -2.06
CA LEU A 655 -11.52 -22.16 -0.78
C LEU A 655 -11.41 -21.20 0.41
N THR A 656 -11.64 -19.90 0.21
CA THR A 656 -11.44 -18.85 1.22
C THR A 656 -12.10 -19.14 2.56
N GLU A 657 -13.42 -19.41 2.57
CA GLU A 657 -14.13 -19.66 3.83
C GLU A 657 -13.75 -21.02 4.43
N TYR A 658 -13.50 -22.04 3.59
CA TYR A 658 -13.17 -23.38 4.04
C TYR A 658 -11.79 -23.46 4.70
N ALA A 659 -10.78 -22.82 4.09
CA ALA A 659 -9.41 -22.78 4.59
C ALA A 659 -9.23 -21.87 5.81
N GLY A 660 -10.19 -20.96 6.07
CA GLY A 660 -10.10 -20.01 7.19
C GLY A 660 -9.30 -18.74 6.88
N MET A 661 -9.07 -18.44 5.60
CA MET A 661 -8.18 -17.36 5.14
C MET A 661 -8.89 -16.08 4.70
N GLY A 662 -10.21 -15.97 4.95
CA GLY A 662 -11.03 -14.81 4.58
C GLY A 662 -10.90 -13.60 5.51
N HIS A 663 -9.69 -13.06 5.70
CA HIS A 663 -9.49 -11.84 6.49
C HIS A 663 -10.21 -10.64 5.84
N LEU A 664 -10.87 -9.81 6.66
CA LEU A 664 -11.62 -8.64 6.17
C LEU A 664 -10.84 -7.31 6.28
N GLY A 665 -9.63 -7.36 6.82
CA GLY A 665 -8.64 -6.31 6.66
C GLY A 665 -8.07 -6.35 5.25
N LYS A 666 -7.41 -5.26 4.86
CA LYS A 666 -6.95 -5.09 3.49
C LYS A 666 -5.57 -5.68 3.34
N GLY A 667 -5.43 -6.74 2.55
CA GLY A 667 -4.16 -7.46 2.39
C GLY A 667 -3.25 -6.84 1.31
N HIS A 668 -1.94 -6.70 1.60
CA HIS A 668 -0.94 -6.28 0.61
C HIS A 668 0.18 -7.32 0.44
N GLY A 669 1.41 -7.07 0.89
CA GLY A 669 2.58 -7.92 0.63
C GLY A 669 2.52 -9.30 1.26
N ILE A 670 1.76 -10.20 0.62
CA ILE A 670 1.61 -11.60 0.99
C ILE A 670 2.92 -12.33 0.74
N THR A 671 3.36 -13.12 1.71
CA THR A 671 4.52 -14.01 1.60
C THR A 671 4.18 -15.41 2.09
N PHE A 672 4.84 -16.39 1.48
CA PHE A 672 4.77 -17.80 1.85
C PHE A 672 6.10 -18.23 2.47
N ALA A 673 6.05 -18.90 3.63
CA ALA A 673 7.23 -19.38 4.33
C ALA A 673 6.89 -20.60 5.18
N ASP A 674 7.79 -21.56 5.28
CA ASP A 674 7.74 -22.67 6.25
C ASP A 674 8.47 -22.20 7.51
N TYR A 675 7.81 -21.36 8.34
CA TYR A 675 8.51 -20.63 9.41
C TYR A 675 8.80 -21.50 10.64
N ASP A 676 8.06 -22.60 10.81
CA ASP A 676 8.26 -23.56 11.91
C ASP A 676 8.94 -24.86 11.47
N ALA A 677 9.39 -24.92 10.20
CA ALA A 677 10.19 -25.98 9.61
C ALA A 677 9.52 -27.36 9.67
N ASP A 678 8.19 -27.41 9.55
CA ASP A 678 7.41 -28.64 9.52
C ASP A 678 7.17 -29.18 8.10
N GLY A 679 7.44 -28.33 7.09
CA GLY A 679 7.46 -28.70 5.69
C GLY A 679 6.18 -28.46 4.91
N ASP A 680 5.22 -27.76 5.48
CA ASP A 680 4.19 -27.08 4.69
C ASP A 680 4.41 -25.56 4.68
N LEU A 681 3.75 -24.87 3.75
CA LEU A 681 3.89 -23.42 3.64
C LEU A 681 2.83 -22.72 4.47
N ASP A 682 3.27 -21.82 5.35
CA ASP A 682 2.47 -20.84 6.04
C ASP A 682 2.33 -19.56 5.22
N VAL A 683 1.40 -18.70 5.63
CA VAL A 683 1.14 -17.43 4.94
C VAL A 683 1.19 -16.26 5.90
N TYR A 684 2.08 -15.30 5.67
CA TYR A 684 2.03 -14.02 6.33
C TYR A 684 1.37 -12.97 5.45
N ALA A 685 0.42 -12.25 6.03
CA ALA A 685 -0.42 -11.31 5.32
C ALA A 685 -0.52 -10.01 6.12
N PRO A 686 0.28 -8.99 5.78
CA PRO A 686 0.11 -7.64 6.31
C PRO A 686 -1.30 -7.11 6.02
N GLN A 687 -1.95 -6.55 7.04
CA GLN A 687 -3.34 -6.09 6.97
C GLN A 687 -3.44 -4.59 7.26
N GLY A 688 -4.39 -3.94 6.58
CA GLY A 688 -4.67 -2.52 6.78
C GLY A 688 -4.71 -1.75 5.47
N GLY A 689 -5.39 -0.61 5.45
CA GLY A 689 -5.49 0.20 4.25
C GLY A 689 -4.31 1.11 4.03
N TRP A 690 -4.06 1.41 2.76
CA TRP A 690 -3.15 2.46 2.32
C TRP A 690 -3.44 3.84 2.97
N TYR A 691 -4.71 4.15 3.25
CA TYR A 691 -5.04 5.46 3.81
C TYR A 691 -4.79 5.54 5.32
N HIS A 692 -3.73 6.27 5.67
CA HIS A 692 -3.48 6.94 6.96
C HIS A 692 -4.54 6.71 8.03
N GLY A 693 -4.37 5.67 8.85
CA GLY A 693 -5.36 5.28 9.85
C GLY A 693 -6.41 4.35 9.34
N ASP A 694 -6.05 3.34 8.58
CA ASP A 694 -6.93 2.19 8.41
C ASP A 694 -6.20 0.95 8.88
N LEU A 695 -5.82 1.01 10.15
CA LEU A 695 -4.94 0.01 10.74
C LEU A 695 -5.72 -1.28 11.02
N PHE A 696 -5.07 -2.40 10.74
CA PHE A 696 -5.50 -3.74 11.16
C PHE A 696 -4.32 -4.50 11.74
N GLU A 697 -4.62 -5.50 12.55
CA GLU A 697 -3.59 -6.44 12.96
C GLU A 697 -3.20 -7.32 11.78
N ASN A 698 -1.90 -7.46 11.54
CA ASN A 698 -1.36 -8.41 10.58
C ASN A 698 -1.75 -9.86 10.93
N ALA A 699 -1.88 -10.71 9.92
CA ALA A 699 -2.22 -12.12 10.08
C ALA A 699 -1.02 -13.02 9.75
N LEU A 700 -0.85 -14.10 10.51
CA LEU A 700 0.12 -15.17 10.28
C LEU A 700 -0.68 -16.46 10.29
N TYR A 701 -0.97 -16.99 9.12
CA TYR A 701 -1.71 -18.21 8.92
C TYR A 701 -0.77 -19.39 9.03
N ARG A 702 -0.77 -20.05 10.19
CA ARG A 702 -0.14 -21.36 10.30
C ARG A 702 -0.96 -22.39 9.55
N ASN A 703 -0.32 -23.16 8.71
CA ASN A 703 -0.93 -24.27 8.01
C ASN A 703 -1.17 -25.42 8.98
N GLU A 704 -2.38 -25.95 8.96
CA GLU A 704 -2.86 -27.00 9.87
C GLU A 704 -3.47 -28.14 9.05
N SER A 705 -3.02 -28.26 7.80
CA SER A 705 -3.58 -29.18 6.84
C SER A 705 -3.12 -30.60 7.14
N GLU A 706 -4.06 -31.50 7.43
CA GLU A 706 -3.77 -32.91 7.64
C GLU A 706 -3.62 -33.64 6.28
N ASN A 707 -2.63 -33.26 5.46
CA ASN A 707 -2.28 -33.98 4.25
C ASN A 707 -1.11 -34.94 4.50
N GLN A 708 -1.06 -36.05 3.76
CA GLN A 708 0.06 -37.01 3.81
C GLN A 708 1.04 -36.78 2.67
N ASN A 709 0.99 -35.61 2.03
CA ASN A 709 1.89 -35.31 0.94
C ASN A 709 3.31 -35.11 1.49
N ARG A 710 4.26 -35.07 0.57
CA ARG A 710 5.69 -35.02 0.82
C ARG A 710 6.21 -33.73 0.23
N TRP A 711 7.24 -33.17 0.83
CA TRP A 711 7.82 -31.91 0.41
C TRP A 711 9.31 -32.04 0.17
N LEU A 712 9.90 -31.06 -0.51
CA LEU A 712 11.33 -30.89 -0.67
C LEU A 712 11.60 -29.40 -0.87
N GLN A 713 12.56 -28.85 -0.13
CA GLN A 713 13.03 -27.48 -0.35
C GLN A 713 14.46 -27.49 -0.90
N ILE A 714 14.74 -26.60 -1.86
CA ILE A 714 16.04 -26.48 -2.50
C ILE A 714 16.58 -25.06 -2.28
N THR A 715 17.72 -24.96 -1.61
CA THR A 715 18.45 -23.70 -1.45
C THR A 715 19.67 -23.71 -2.37
N LEU A 716 19.83 -22.65 -3.15
CA LEU A 716 20.92 -22.50 -4.10
C LEU A 716 22.00 -21.57 -3.56
N GLN A 717 23.26 -21.86 -3.90
CA GLN A 717 24.39 -20.99 -3.64
C GLN A 717 25.23 -20.79 -4.90
N GLY A 718 25.11 -19.62 -5.51
CA GLY A 718 25.88 -19.21 -6.68
C GLY A 718 27.37 -19.00 -6.38
N ARG A 719 28.18 -19.11 -7.43
CA ARG A 719 29.63 -18.81 -7.42
C ARG A 719 30.04 -17.93 -8.60
N GLN A 720 29.53 -18.23 -9.78
CA GLN A 720 29.62 -17.38 -10.96
C GLN A 720 28.34 -16.57 -11.11
N SER A 721 27.19 -17.19 -10.88
CA SER A 721 25.92 -16.49 -10.73
C SER A 721 25.86 -15.76 -9.39
N ASN A 722 24.90 -14.83 -9.27
CA ASN A 722 24.55 -14.20 -8.00
C ASN A 722 24.35 -15.23 -6.88
N ARG A 723 24.70 -14.83 -5.66
CA ARG A 723 24.84 -15.73 -4.52
C ARG A 723 23.56 -16.48 -4.18
N SER A 724 22.41 -15.80 -4.26
CA SER A 724 21.08 -16.35 -3.98
C SER A 724 20.53 -17.24 -5.11
N GLY A 725 21.19 -17.31 -6.27
CA GLY A 725 20.74 -18.09 -7.41
C GLY A 725 19.47 -17.55 -8.08
N ILE A 726 19.15 -16.26 -7.88
CA ILE A 726 18.00 -15.59 -8.53
C ILE A 726 18.12 -15.73 -10.04
N GLY A 727 17.01 -16.11 -10.69
CA GLY A 727 16.94 -16.44 -12.11
C GLY A 727 17.32 -17.88 -12.48
N ALA A 728 17.80 -18.70 -11.52
CA ALA A 728 18.06 -20.12 -11.78
C ALA A 728 16.74 -20.87 -12.02
N LYS A 729 16.77 -21.84 -12.95
CA LYS A 729 15.62 -22.69 -13.28
C LYS A 729 15.81 -24.10 -12.71
N LEU A 730 14.83 -24.58 -11.96
CA LEU A 730 14.80 -25.88 -11.34
C LEU A 730 13.74 -26.74 -12.01
N ARG A 731 14.14 -27.89 -12.56
CA ARG A 731 13.24 -28.94 -13.07
C ARG A 731 13.37 -30.18 -12.21
N LEU A 732 12.34 -30.48 -11.43
CA LEU A 732 12.29 -31.61 -10.51
C LEU A 732 11.38 -32.72 -11.07
N THR A 733 11.94 -33.89 -11.34
CA THR A 733 11.19 -35.07 -11.78
C THR A 733 10.72 -35.89 -10.57
N VAL A 734 9.40 -36.02 -10.43
CA VAL A 734 8.72 -36.73 -9.33
C VAL A 734 7.74 -37.74 -9.92
N GLY A 735 8.10 -39.03 -9.86
CA GLY A 735 7.34 -40.07 -10.55
C GLY A 735 7.27 -39.82 -12.05
N ASN A 736 6.05 -39.59 -12.56
CA ASN A 736 5.79 -39.25 -13.97
C ASN A 736 5.60 -37.74 -14.22
N ARG A 737 5.70 -36.91 -13.17
CA ARG A 737 5.52 -35.46 -13.24
C ARG A 737 6.88 -34.78 -13.29
N THR A 738 6.92 -33.60 -13.91
CA THR A 738 8.04 -32.68 -13.79
C THR A 738 7.48 -31.37 -13.24
N LEU A 739 8.08 -30.87 -12.16
CA LEU A 739 7.73 -29.60 -11.55
C LEU A 739 8.79 -28.59 -11.95
N PHE A 740 8.37 -27.39 -12.35
CA PHE A 740 9.26 -26.29 -12.72
C PHE A 740 9.14 -25.16 -11.71
N ARG A 741 10.29 -24.60 -11.31
CA ARG A 741 10.36 -23.35 -10.54
C ARG A 741 11.52 -22.52 -11.07
N GLU A 742 11.34 -21.21 -11.06
CA GLU A 742 12.41 -20.23 -11.22
C GLU A 742 12.62 -19.53 -9.88
N VAL A 743 13.87 -19.22 -9.52
CA VAL A 743 14.16 -18.49 -8.27
C VAL A 743 13.83 -17.01 -8.44
N PRO A 744 12.80 -16.48 -7.77
CA PRO A 744 12.44 -15.06 -7.88
C PRO A 744 13.38 -14.21 -7.01
N GLY A 745 13.66 -12.97 -7.43
CA GLY A 745 14.33 -12.00 -6.55
C GLY A 745 13.34 -11.18 -5.71
N SER A 746 12.09 -11.10 -6.12
CA SER A 746 11.01 -10.38 -5.44
C SER A 746 9.65 -10.93 -5.89
N VAL A 747 8.62 -10.78 -5.08
CA VAL A 747 7.27 -11.30 -5.35
C VAL A 747 6.19 -10.26 -5.08
N GLY A 748 5.13 -10.30 -5.89
CA GLY A 748 3.88 -9.58 -5.69
C GLY A 748 4.03 -8.09 -5.42
N PHE A 749 3.67 -7.68 -4.20
CA PHE A 749 3.69 -6.29 -3.76
C PHE A 749 5.05 -5.94 -3.14
N GLY A 750 6.13 -6.07 -3.91
CA GLY A 750 7.46 -5.65 -3.46
C GLY A 750 7.96 -6.40 -2.22
N SER A 751 7.63 -7.68 -2.13
CA SER A 751 7.91 -8.56 -0.99
C SER A 751 8.98 -9.61 -1.36
N THR A 752 9.47 -10.36 -0.39
CA THR A 752 10.43 -11.45 -0.62
C THR A 752 10.05 -12.70 0.17
N ASP A 753 9.76 -13.79 -0.53
CA ASP A 753 9.68 -15.13 0.09
C ASP A 753 11.09 -15.65 0.40
N PRO A 754 11.24 -16.67 1.26
CA PRO A 754 12.53 -17.33 1.47
C PRO A 754 13.13 -17.86 0.16
N TYR A 755 14.45 -17.77 0.00
CA TYR A 755 15.16 -18.33 -1.16
C TYR A 755 15.25 -19.87 -1.17
N ALA A 756 14.69 -20.55 -0.17
CA ALA A 756 14.48 -21.99 -0.16
C ALA A 756 13.26 -22.33 -1.04
N ILE A 757 13.51 -22.85 -2.25
CA ILE A 757 12.46 -23.12 -3.23
C ILE A 757 11.70 -24.40 -2.86
N HIS A 758 10.41 -24.25 -2.58
CA HIS A 758 9.52 -25.32 -2.15
C HIS A 758 8.93 -26.13 -3.31
N PHE A 759 8.87 -27.45 -3.11
CA PHE A 759 8.20 -28.41 -4.00
C PHE A 759 7.32 -29.38 -3.22
N GLY A 760 6.02 -29.36 -3.49
CA GLY A 760 5.13 -30.48 -3.16
C GLY A 760 5.35 -31.67 -4.07
N LEU A 761 5.56 -32.84 -3.49
CA LEU A 761 5.84 -34.10 -4.19
C LEU A 761 4.62 -35.01 -4.29
N GLY A 762 3.47 -34.60 -3.72
CA GLY A 762 2.32 -35.47 -3.51
C GLY A 762 2.67 -36.65 -2.58
N ASP A 763 2.23 -37.86 -2.93
CA ASP A 763 2.46 -39.08 -2.14
C ASP A 763 3.86 -39.71 -2.29
N THR A 764 4.78 -39.04 -3.01
CA THR A 764 6.05 -39.62 -3.41
C THR A 764 7.19 -39.27 -2.44
N ASP A 765 7.81 -40.29 -1.83
CA ASP A 765 8.90 -40.11 -0.86
C ASP A 765 10.26 -39.70 -1.47
N ARG A 766 10.35 -39.56 -2.80
CA ARG A 766 11.63 -39.28 -3.49
C ARG A 766 11.46 -38.65 -4.87
N ALA A 767 12.19 -37.57 -5.13
CA ALA A 767 12.39 -37.06 -6.48
C ALA A 767 13.54 -37.82 -7.18
N THR A 768 13.33 -38.24 -8.43
CA THR A 768 14.31 -39.04 -9.16
C THR A 768 15.46 -38.21 -9.68
N ARG A 769 15.18 -36.97 -10.08
CA ARG A 769 16.15 -36.07 -10.68
C ARG A 769 15.77 -34.61 -10.46
N LEU A 770 16.72 -33.80 -10.05
CA LEU A 770 16.69 -32.35 -10.12
C LEU A 770 17.70 -31.89 -11.17
N LYS A 771 17.25 -31.07 -12.12
CA LYS A 771 18.11 -30.32 -13.04
C LYS A 771 18.06 -28.85 -12.65
N VAL A 772 19.21 -28.29 -12.26
CA VAL A 772 19.40 -26.86 -12.03
C VAL A 772 20.08 -26.26 -13.27
N ILE A 773 19.51 -25.19 -13.80
CA ILE A 773 20.12 -24.35 -14.83
C ILE A 773 20.43 -23.02 -14.13
N TRP A 774 21.70 -22.76 -13.89
CA TRP A 774 22.18 -21.53 -13.25
C TRP A 774 22.14 -20.36 -14.25
N PRO A 775 22.00 -19.11 -13.78
CA PRO A 775 22.11 -17.92 -14.63
C PRO A 775 23.41 -17.87 -15.47
N SER A 776 24.49 -18.45 -14.96
CA SER A 776 25.77 -18.58 -15.69
C SER A 776 25.69 -19.48 -16.94
N GLY A 777 24.55 -20.15 -17.17
CA GLY A 777 24.37 -21.21 -18.16
C GLY A 777 24.85 -22.58 -17.70
N THR A 778 25.44 -22.68 -16.50
CA THR A 778 25.88 -23.95 -15.93
C THR A 778 24.68 -24.87 -15.68
N VAL A 779 24.80 -26.14 -16.07
CA VAL A 779 23.76 -27.14 -15.83
C VAL A 779 24.26 -28.18 -14.84
N GLN A 780 23.55 -28.33 -13.74
CA GLN A 780 23.85 -29.28 -12.68
C GLN A 780 22.70 -30.28 -12.51
N ILE A 781 23.05 -31.56 -12.32
CA ILE A 781 22.06 -32.63 -12.11
C ILE A 781 22.34 -33.27 -10.75
N VAL A 782 21.28 -33.39 -9.95
CA VAL A 782 21.28 -34.14 -8.69
C VAL A 782 20.23 -35.24 -8.80
N GLU A 783 20.56 -36.46 -8.39
CA GLU A 783 19.67 -37.61 -8.51
C GLU A 783 19.25 -38.16 -7.15
N ASN A 784 18.09 -38.81 -7.11
CA ASN A 784 17.59 -39.57 -5.96
C ASN A 784 17.49 -38.77 -4.65
N LEU A 785 16.85 -37.61 -4.69
CA LEU A 785 16.60 -36.74 -3.53
C LEU A 785 15.43 -37.27 -2.72
N SER A 786 15.65 -37.62 -1.46
CA SER A 786 14.58 -38.06 -0.54
C SER A 786 13.70 -36.87 -0.17
N ALA A 787 12.42 -37.09 0.07
CA ALA A 787 11.51 -36.06 0.58
C ALA A 787 11.80 -35.69 2.04
N GLY A 788 11.16 -34.63 2.53
CA GLY A 788 11.16 -34.22 3.93
C GLY A 788 12.48 -33.58 4.38
N GLN A 789 13.13 -32.82 3.51
CA GLN A 789 14.40 -32.18 3.81
C GLN A 789 14.62 -30.90 2.98
N ILE A 790 15.51 -30.06 3.48
CA ILE A 790 16.10 -28.93 2.76
C ILE A 790 17.43 -29.41 2.13
N VAL A 791 17.62 -29.14 0.85
CA VAL A 791 18.83 -29.53 0.10
C VAL A 791 19.58 -28.29 -0.35
N ASN A 792 20.80 -28.12 0.17
CA ASN A 792 21.71 -27.07 -0.26
C ASN A 792 22.51 -27.51 -1.49
N ILE A 793 22.46 -26.71 -2.56
CA ILE A 793 23.17 -26.98 -3.82
C ILE A 793 24.05 -25.78 -4.16
N THR A 794 25.37 -26.01 -4.16
CA THR A 794 26.34 -25.00 -4.60
C THR A 794 26.66 -25.17 -6.08
N GLU A 795 26.71 -24.05 -6.80
CA GLU A 795 27.14 -23.99 -8.19
C GLU A 795 28.55 -24.60 -8.36
N PRO A 796 28.76 -25.51 -9.32
CA PRO A 796 30.08 -26.09 -9.56
C PRO A 796 31.05 -25.03 -10.10
N MET A 797 32.35 -25.18 -9.80
CA MET A 797 33.36 -24.35 -10.48
C MET A 797 33.45 -24.75 -11.96
N PRO A 798 33.75 -23.80 -12.87
CA PRO A 798 33.98 -24.07 -14.30
C PRO A 798 35.03 -25.13 -14.59
#